data_AF-A0AAU6ELC0-F1
#
_entry.id   AF-A0AAU6ELC0-F1
#
_cell.length_a   1.000
_cell.length_b   1.000
_cell.length_c   1.000
_cell.angle_alpha   90.00
_cell.angle_beta   90.00
_cell.angle_gamma   90.00
#
_symmetry.space_group_name_H-M   'P 1'
#
loop_
_entity.id
_entity.type
_entity.pdbx_description
1 polymer ?
#
loop_
_entity_poly.entity_id
_entity_poly.type
_entity_poly.pdbx_seq_one_letter_code
_entity_poly.pdbx_strand_id
1 'polypeptide(L)'
;MTAFPRVLFDEAHSESWTIRRDVAETMNPGHPDDSSYARAAGLLRGLGHAVDAHVEGPLTPGLLSARDVLVIAHPSGDRWERTTGLGSPVLPVEELDAIEEYVENGGGLVVMAEYEQEKYGSNLTELLARFGVGVEHTLVRDPGSAHNGVASWVLGTPRNALDNPRDTAGTPGSGQDLLAGARRACFYRAGTLTAPDHATVLFATSPTATPANRPLAVAVRHGEGRVVVIADSDLFGDDSIGDYDHAALWGNLVTWAARVPAAKSRAAAGGPAAGESEARDEARAEFQGLKDAVEALRPLQAKDGSIQEEGDRERAAGLVSEIIGHVERLAPRFPHDAAYLAAVVADFRKWAGQGLGVPDFLDALDAFHPDTQRVDGLEHLVVFPMYTQNGTIFRHIEAVWIRTIWPEWLAELERTGYDNPMFVPIAFEDFTSGYDTNSAVLFPETVAVRETPARFTWGGIFADREAARFRAVSGAAAATLKLALPPDAARLVASQELAQDTFVLWDLIHDRTHSHGDLPFDPFMIKQRMPYWLYSLEELRCDLTAFGEAVKLEREGVPHARYVQLAILFDRLFRFPITGDRVRNYDGLGGQLLFSYLHRNDVVRWTDNRLSVDWDRLAGGVADLRGEVEKLYRDGIDRSKLAHWLAAHQLVAAHVEPNPASVWARGAGALPVEGFPKAVVDAVLPDEFPLSMFYEALRRKLGDVVDSTKGIRA
;
A
#
# COMPACT_ATOMS: atom_id res chain seq x y z
N MET A 1 -4.46 15.31 3.31
CA MET A 1 -4.22 13.94 2.80
C MET A 1 -5.49 13.49 2.11
N THR A 2 -5.43 13.15 0.83
CA THR A 2 -6.61 12.69 0.06
C THR A 2 -6.72 11.17 0.00
N ALA A 3 -5.70 10.46 0.49
CA ALA A 3 -5.64 9.00 0.52
C ALA A 3 -6.69 8.32 1.44
N PHE A 4 -7.05 8.93 2.58
CA PHE A 4 -7.96 8.35 3.57
C PHE A 4 -9.42 8.80 3.40
N PRO A 5 -10.40 7.92 3.70
CA PRO A 5 -11.81 8.25 3.69
C PRO A 5 -12.20 9.45 4.55
N ARG A 6 -13.15 10.24 4.06
CA ARG A 6 -13.89 11.27 4.79
C ARG A 6 -15.30 10.76 5.09
N VAL A 7 -15.58 10.51 6.37
CA VAL A 7 -16.83 9.96 6.87
C VAL A 7 -17.63 11.08 7.53
N LEU A 8 -18.90 11.19 7.13
CA LEU A 8 -19.87 12.11 7.73
C LEU A 8 -20.93 11.28 8.47
N PHE A 9 -21.06 11.51 9.78
CA PHE A 9 -22.19 10.99 10.56
C PHE A 9 -23.30 12.02 10.54
N ASP A 10 -24.49 11.61 10.12
CA ASP A 10 -25.69 12.43 10.29
C ASP A 10 -26.06 12.47 11.78
N GLU A 11 -26.25 13.68 12.29
CA GLU A 11 -26.74 13.98 13.64
C GLU A 11 -27.80 15.11 13.62
N ALA A 12 -28.22 15.53 12.42
CA ALA A 12 -29.15 16.62 12.18
C ALA A 12 -30.61 16.16 12.01
N HIS A 13 -30.85 14.84 11.99
CA HIS A 13 -32.14 14.21 11.73
C HIS A 13 -32.61 13.35 12.91
N SER A 14 -32.40 13.84 14.14
CA SER A 14 -32.90 13.24 15.37
C SER A 14 -32.38 11.81 15.57
N GLU A 15 -31.08 11.62 15.34
CA GLU A 15 -30.38 10.35 15.49
C GLU A 15 -30.36 9.91 16.95
N SER A 16 -30.56 8.61 17.14
CA SER A 16 -30.50 7.98 18.47
C SER A 16 -29.07 7.72 18.94
N TRP A 17 -28.09 7.91 18.05
CA TRP A 17 -26.67 7.74 18.31
C TRP A 17 -25.89 8.97 17.89
N THR A 18 -24.90 9.35 18.70
CA THR A 18 -24.01 10.48 18.41
C THR A 18 -22.55 10.08 18.59
N ILE A 19 -21.67 10.64 17.75
CA ILE A 19 -20.22 10.53 17.91
C ILE A 19 -19.66 11.59 18.89
N ARG A 20 -20.52 12.48 19.41
CA ARG A 20 -20.19 13.54 20.38
C ARG A 20 -20.54 13.09 21.80
N ARG A 21 -19.51 12.80 22.59
CA ARG A 21 -19.68 12.18 23.93
C ARG A 21 -20.52 13.03 24.88
N ASP A 22 -20.32 14.34 24.89
CA ASP A 22 -21.07 15.30 25.69
C ASP A 22 -22.57 15.33 25.34
N VAL A 23 -22.89 15.13 24.06
CA VAL A 23 -24.28 15.00 23.60
C VAL A 23 -24.87 13.68 24.07
N ALA A 24 -24.14 12.56 23.97
CA ALA A 24 -24.59 11.26 24.48
C ALA A 24 -24.87 11.30 25.99
N GLU A 25 -24.05 12.01 26.77
CA GLU A 25 -24.26 12.25 28.20
C GLU A 25 -25.52 13.08 28.50
N THR A 26 -25.91 13.94 27.57
CA THR A 26 -27.17 14.69 27.67
C THR A 26 -28.37 13.83 27.24
N MET A 27 -28.22 13.05 26.17
CA MET A 27 -29.24 12.12 25.66
C MET A 27 -29.58 11.08 26.72
N ASN A 28 -28.57 10.42 27.30
CA ASN A 28 -28.75 9.36 28.28
C ASN A 28 -27.82 9.52 29.50
N PRO A 29 -28.15 10.40 30.47
CA PRO A 29 -27.27 10.67 31.61
C PRO A 29 -26.97 9.46 32.51
N GLY A 30 -27.86 8.46 32.53
CA GLY A 30 -27.68 7.25 33.32
C GLY A 30 -26.79 6.21 32.65
N HIS A 31 -26.83 6.14 31.31
CA HIS A 31 -26.13 5.16 30.50
C HIS A 31 -25.73 5.79 29.14
N PRO A 32 -24.77 6.73 29.13
CA PRO A 32 -24.40 7.44 27.91
C PRO A 32 -23.84 6.54 26.81
N ASP A 33 -23.29 5.38 27.18
CA ASP A 33 -22.72 4.42 26.24
C ASP A 33 -23.80 3.83 25.31
N ASP A 34 -25.05 3.70 25.80
CA ASP A 34 -26.24 3.24 25.06
C ASP A 34 -26.75 4.27 24.01
N SER A 35 -26.03 5.37 23.82
CA SER A 35 -26.38 6.43 22.86
C SER A 35 -25.12 7.04 22.22
N SER A 36 -23.96 6.43 22.42
CA SER A 36 -22.68 6.95 21.95
C SER A 36 -22.01 6.02 20.97
N TYR A 37 -21.54 6.59 19.86
CA TYR A 37 -20.66 5.99 18.86
C TYR A 37 -19.26 6.64 18.90
N ALA A 38 -18.88 7.28 20.01
CA ALA A 38 -17.62 8.00 20.12
C ALA A 38 -16.40 7.08 19.93
N ARG A 39 -16.46 5.84 20.44
CA ARG A 39 -15.43 4.80 20.23
C ARG A 39 -15.43 4.30 18.78
N ALA A 40 -16.60 4.12 18.16
CA ALA A 40 -16.70 3.73 16.76
C ALA A 40 -16.08 4.79 15.83
N ALA A 41 -16.33 6.09 16.08
CA ALA A 41 -15.65 7.18 15.39
C ALA A 41 -14.15 7.23 15.70
N GLY A 42 -13.76 7.00 16.95
CA GLY A 42 -12.36 6.91 17.37
C GLY A 42 -11.59 5.81 16.63
N LEU A 43 -12.20 4.64 16.43
CA LEU A 43 -11.62 3.54 15.66
C LEU A 43 -11.35 3.94 14.20
N LEU A 44 -12.32 4.57 13.53
CA LEU A 44 -12.14 5.05 12.16
C LEU A 44 -11.04 6.11 12.07
N ARG A 45 -10.93 7.02 13.05
CA ARG A 45 -9.83 7.99 13.11
C ARG A 45 -8.47 7.30 13.29
N GLY A 46 -8.40 6.23 14.07
CA GLY A 46 -7.21 5.39 14.19
C GLY A 46 -6.81 4.71 12.88
N LEU A 47 -7.78 4.39 12.02
CA LEU A 47 -7.56 3.90 10.64
C LEU A 47 -7.20 5.02 9.64
N GLY A 48 -7.10 6.26 10.10
CA GLY A 48 -6.74 7.44 9.31
C GLY A 48 -7.93 8.20 8.72
N HIS A 49 -9.17 7.75 8.93
CA HIS A 49 -10.34 8.39 8.36
C HIS A 49 -10.58 9.75 9.01
N ALA A 50 -10.94 10.75 8.21
CA ALA A 50 -11.51 11.99 8.74
C ALA A 50 -12.98 11.73 9.10
N VAL A 51 -13.37 12.02 10.34
CA VAL A 51 -14.73 11.71 10.84
C VAL A 51 -15.37 12.96 11.44
N ASP A 52 -16.41 13.44 10.78
CA ASP A 52 -17.16 14.65 11.13
C ASP A 52 -18.63 14.31 11.47
N ALA A 53 -19.24 15.09 12.36
CA ALA A 53 -20.69 15.07 12.62
C ALA A 53 -21.38 16.18 11.83
N HIS A 54 -22.50 15.88 11.20
CA HIS A 54 -23.41 16.82 10.56
C HIS A 54 -24.53 17.17 11.54
N VAL A 55 -24.52 18.40 12.07
CA VAL A 55 -25.37 18.76 13.22
C VAL A 55 -26.49 19.73 12.88
N GLU A 56 -26.53 20.27 11.66
CA GLU A 56 -27.55 21.23 11.25
C GLU A 56 -27.74 21.28 9.73
N GLY A 57 -28.97 21.55 9.32
CA GLY A 57 -29.33 21.74 7.91
C GLY A 57 -29.43 20.45 7.09
N PRO A 58 -29.83 20.55 5.81
CA PRO A 58 -30.11 19.40 4.97
C PRO A 58 -28.84 18.75 4.40
N LEU A 59 -28.92 17.45 4.08
CA LEU A 59 -27.97 16.65 3.33
C LEU A 59 -27.97 17.02 1.84
N THR A 60 -27.38 18.18 1.52
CA THR A 60 -27.31 18.67 0.14
C THR A 60 -26.26 17.93 -0.71
N PRO A 61 -26.40 17.91 -2.06
CA PRO A 61 -25.37 17.36 -2.95
C PRO A 61 -23.99 18.00 -2.75
N GLY A 62 -23.94 19.31 -2.47
CA GLY A 62 -22.70 20.02 -2.19
C GLY A 62 -21.99 19.50 -0.93
N LEU A 63 -22.73 19.26 0.14
CA LEU A 63 -22.21 18.67 1.37
C LEU A 63 -21.68 17.26 1.14
N LEU A 64 -22.47 16.41 0.47
CA LEU A 64 -22.17 14.99 0.27
C LEU A 64 -21.00 14.77 -0.72
N SER A 65 -20.87 15.61 -1.76
CA SER A 65 -19.81 15.45 -2.77
C SER A 65 -18.39 15.47 -2.20
N ALA A 66 -18.17 16.19 -1.10
CA ALA A 66 -16.88 16.29 -0.39
C ALA A 66 -16.62 15.13 0.59
N ARG A 67 -17.52 14.14 0.68
CA ARG A 67 -17.46 13.01 1.61
C ARG A 67 -17.38 11.69 0.86
N ASP A 68 -16.70 10.72 1.46
CA ASP A 68 -16.56 9.37 0.90
C ASP A 68 -17.59 8.40 1.47
N VAL A 69 -18.08 8.65 2.71
CA VAL A 69 -19.14 7.89 3.36
C VAL A 69 -20.10 8.81 4.10
N LEU A 70 -21.40 8.57 3.97
CA LEU A 70 -22.46 9.04 4.87
C LEU A 70 -22.89 7.90 5.79
N VAL A 71 -22.98 8.15 7.09
CA VAL A 71 -23.51 7.23 8.10
C VAL A 71 -24.81 7.80 8.66
N ILE A 72 -25.89 7.03 8.58
CA ILE A 72 -27.19 7.37 9.18
C ILE A 72 -27.48 6.38 10.30
N ALA A 73 -27.41 6.85 11.54
CA ALA A 73 -27.46 6.01 12.74
C ALA A 73 -28.81 6.12 13.45
N HIS A 74 -29.81 5.38 12.93
CA HIS A 74 -31.13 5.22 13.53
C HIS A 74 -31.83 6.56 13.93
N PRO A 75 -32.23 7.40 12.95
CA PRO A 75 -33.10 8.54 13.20
C PRO A 75 -34.44 8.10 13.78
N SER A 76 -34.88 8.78 14.83
CA SER A 76 -36.06 8.42 15.61
C SER A 76 -36.76 9.65 16.17
N GLY A 77 -38.06 9.55 16.43
CA GLY A 77 -38.78 10.57 17.19
C GLY A 77 -38.57 10.40 18.70
N ASP A 78 -38.42 11.51 19.42
CA ASP A 78 -38.16 11.60 20.87
C ASP A 78 -39.17 10.85 21.77
N ARG A 79 -40.32 10.46 21.21
CA ARG A 79 -41.30 9.63 21.89
C ARG A 79 -40.76 8.23 22.20
N TRP A 80 -39.87 7.71 21.36
CA TRP A 80 -39.47 6.31 21.35
C TRP A 80 -38.02 6.10 21.78
N GLU A 81 -37.12 6.94 21.29
CA GLU A 81 -35.69 6.90 21.62
C GLU A 81 -35.25 8.24 22.22
N ARG A 82 -34.06 8.21 22.85
CA ARG A 82 -33.37 9.42 23.26
C ARG A 82 -32.48 9.85 22.11
N THR A 83 -32.68 11.05 21.61
CA THR A 83 -32.10 11.51 20.33
C THR A 83 -31.23 12.74 20.53
N THR A 84 -30.48 13.14 19.50
CA THR A 84 -29.75 14.41 19.48
C THR A 84 -30.65 15.62 19.72
N GLY A 85 -31.97 15.49 19.52
CA GLY A 85 -32.95 16.56 19.63
C GLY A 85 -32.85 17.59 18.51
N LEU A 86 -32.15 17.24 17.41
CA LEU A 86 -31.89 18.11 16.26
C LEU A 86 -32.77 17.69 15.09
N GLY A 87 -33.40 18.67 14.43
CA GLY A 87 -34.17 18.46 13.21
C GLY A 87 -35.35 17.50 13.34
N SER A 88 -35.52 16.62 12.35
CA SER A 88 -36.64 15.71 12.20
C SER A 88 -36.15 14.34 11.76
N PRO A 89 -36.71 13.22 12.25
CA PRO A 89 -36.34 11.87 11.81
C PRO A 89 -36.78 11.54 10.38
N VAL A 90 -37.53 12.43 9.73
CA VAL A 90 -37.99 12.30 8.34
C VAL A 90 -37.08 13.11 7.42
N LEU A 91 -36.42 12.41 6.51
CA LEU A 91 -35.66 12.99 5.40
C LEU A 91 -36.64 13.47 4.31
N PRO A 92 -36.65 14.76 3.93
CA PRO A 92 -37.40 15.26 2.79
C PRO A 92 -37.01 14.56 1.48
N VAL A 93 -37.91 14.58 0.49
CA VAL A 93 -37.68 13.93 -0.81
C VAL A 93 -36.41 14.43 -1.49
N GLU A 94 -36.08 15.71 -1.33
CA GLU A 94 -34.88 16.33 -1.87
C GLU A 94 -33.59 15.75 -1.27
N GLU A 95 -33.61 15.38 0.01
CA GLU A 95 -32.47 14.74 0.68
C GLU A 95 -32.37 13.27 0.31
N LEU A 96 -33.51 12.58 0.18
CA LEU A 96 -33.53 11.21 -0.34
C LEU A 96 -32.95 11.14 -1.77
N ASP A 97 -33.34 12.08 -2.64
CA ASP A 97 -32.80 12.21 -4.00
C ASP A 97 -31.30 12.52 -3.99
N ALA A 98 -30.86 13.43 -3.12
CA ALA A 98 -29.45 13.79 -2.99
C ALA A 98 -28.58 12.61 -2.50
N ILE A 99 -29.09 11.80 -1.57
CA ILE A 99 -28.39 10.60 -1.07
C ILE A 99 -28.32 9.52 -2.16
N GLU A 100 -29.41 9.28 -2.90
CA GLU A 100 -29.40 8.33 -4.01
C GLU A 100 -28.42 8.74 -5.11
N GLU A 101 -28.46 10.01 -5.55
CA GLU A 101 -27.51 10.55 -6.54
C GLU A 101 -26.05 10.48 -6.01
N TYR A 102 -25.84 10.78 -4.73
CA TYR A 102 -24.52 10.68 -4.11
C TYR A 102 -23.96 9.26 -4.17
N VAL A 103 -24.77 8.25 -3.84
CA VAL A 103 -24.38 6.84 -3.91
C VAL A 103 -24.17 6.42 -5.35
N GLU A 104 -25.08 6.73 -6.27
CA GLU A 104 -24.95 6.41 -7.70
C GLU A 104 -23.61 6.90 -8.27
N ASN A 105 -23.15 8.08 -7.83
CA ASN A 105 -21.88 8.71 -8.23
C ASN A 105 -20.65 8.25 -7.39
N GLY A 106 -20.72 7.12 -6.71
CA GLY A 106 -19.58 6.53 -6.01
C GLY A 106 -19.49 6.83 -4.52
N GLY A 107 -20.46 7.53 -3.94
CA GLY A 107 -20.57 7.72 -2.50
C GLY A 107 -20.86 6.41 -1.74
N GLY A 108 -20.39 6.35 -0.50
CA GLY A 108 -20.72 5.26 0.42
C GLY A 108 -21.87 5.63 1.34
N LEU A 109 -22.81 4.72 1.57
CA LEU A 109 -23.88 4.87 2.56
C LEU A 109 -23.85 3.73 3.56
N VAL A 110 -23.84 4.03 4.85
CA VAL A 110 -23.98 3.06 5.94
C VAL A 110 -25.21 3.43 6.76
N VAL A 111 -26.18 2.51 6.86
CA VAL A 111 -27.43 2.74 7.58
C VAL A 111 -27.58 1.73 8.70
N MET A 112 -27.82 2.26 9.91
CA MET A 112 -28.26 1.47 11.06
C MET A 112 -29.78 1.51 11.11
N ALA A 113 -30.41 0.37 10.84
CA ALA A 113 -31.82 0.14 11.07
C ALA A 113 -32.02 -0.51 12.44
N GLU A 114 -33.28 -0.73 12.81
CA GLU A 114 -33.61 -1.22 14.16
C GLU A 114 -34.80 -2.21 14.17
N TYR A 115 -34.94 -2.98 15.25
CA TYR A 115 -36.18 -3.76 15.48
C TYR A 115 -37.41 -2.86 15.41
N GLU A 116 -38.49 -3.36 14.84
CA GLU A 116 -39.74 -2.61 14.77
C GLU A 116 -39.64 -1.23 14.07
N GLN A 117 -38.77 -1.09 13.05
CA GLN A 117 -38.41 0.15 12.33
C GLN A 117 -39.58 1.14 12.08
N GLU A 118 -40.75 0.65 11.67
CA GLU A 118 -41.93 1.48 11.34
C GLU A 118 -42.44 2.36 12.51
N LYS A 119 -42.14 2.03 13.77
CA LYS A 119 -42.69 2.78 14.92
C LYS A 119 -41.97 4.11 15.19
N TYR A 120 -40.72 4.25 14.76
CA TYR A 120 -39.82 5.33 15.18
C TYR A 120 -40.08 6.68 14.49
N GLY A 121 -40.95 6.72 13.49
CA GLY A 121 -41.33 7.95 12.81
C GLY A 121 -40.29 8.46 11.80
N SER A 122 -39.24 7.69 11.52
CA SER A 122 -38.34 7.94 10.39
C SER A 122 -38.81 7.28 9.10
N ASN A 123 -38.32 7.79 7.97
CA ASN A 123 -38.56 7.21 6.64
C ASN A 123 -37.35 6.45 6.09
N LEU A 124 -36.56 5.81 6.96
CA LEU A 124 -35.44 4.95 6.53
C LEU A 124 -35.87 3.85 5.55
N THR A 125 -37.07 3.28 5.72
CA THR A 125 -37.59 2.29 4.77
C THR A 125 -37.78 2.85 3.36
N GLU A 126 -38.14 4.14 3.24
CA GLU A 126 -38.25 4.82 1.95
C GLU A 126 -36.88 5.04 1.31
N LEU A 127 -35.88 5.48 2.10
CA LEU A 127 -34.50 5.62 1.65
C LEU A 127 -33.94 4.27 1.18
N LEU A 128 -34.04 3.23 2.00
CA LEU A 128 -33.47 1.91 1.73
C LEU A 128 -34.13 1.22 0.54
N ALA A 129 -35.42 1.49 0.28
CA ALA A 129 -36.13 0.96 -0.87
C ALA A 129 -35.53 1.42 -2.21
N ARG A 130 -34.90 2.61 -2.28
CA ARG A 130 -34.16 3.09 -3.47
C ARG A 130 -32.99 2.18 -3.84
N PHE A 131 -32.43 1.49 -2.84
CA PHE A 131 -31.33 0.53 -3.01
C PHE A 131 -31.81 -0.94 -3.02
N GLY A 132 -33.13 -1.16 -3.04
CA GLY A 132 -33.74 -2.50 -3.02
C GLY A 132 -33.64 -3.23 -1.67
N VAL A 133 -33.26 -2.53 -0.60
CA VAL A 133 -33.17 -3.11 0.75
C VAL A 133 -34.44 -2.78 1.53
N GLY A 134 -34.98 -3.77 2.24
CA GLY A 134 -36.12 -3.60 3.13
C GLY A 134 -35.76 -3.96 4.55
N VAL A 135 -36.42 -3.33 5.52
CA VAL A 135 -36.30 -3.64 6.95
C VAL A 135 -37.62 -4.24 7.42
N GLU A 136 -37.58 -5.46 7.92
CA GLU A 136 -38.75 -6.15 8.45
C GLU A 136 -39.01 -5.71 9.90
N HIS A 137 -40.24 -5.29 10.17
CA HIS A 137 -40.70 -4.93 11.52
C HIS A 137 -40.85 -6.20 12.39
N THR A 138 -39.76 -6.57 13.07
CA THR A 138 -39.71 -7.75 13.96
C THR A 138 -38.68 -7.55 15.06
N LEU A 139 -38.69 -8.43 16.08
CA LEU A 139 -37.60 -8.60 17.03
C LEU A 139 -37.07 -10.04 16.91
N VAL A 140 -35.81 -10.19 16.52
CA VAL A 140 -35.18 -11.50 16.40
C VAL A 140 -34.98 -12.13 17.79
N ARG A 141 -35.20 -13.45 17.89
CA ARG A 141 -34.91 -14.22 19.11
C ARG A 141 -34.22 -15.53 18.79
N ASP A 142 -33.14 -15.85 19.49
CA ASP A 142 -32.43 -17.12 19.38
C ASP A 142 -31.86 -17.57 20.74
N PRO A 143 -32.67 -18.22 21.60
CA PRO A 143 -32.20 -18.72 22.89
C PRO A 143 -31.04 -19.72 22.80
N GLY A 144 -30.85 -20.38 21.65
CA GLY A 144 -29.79 -21.37 21.45
C GLY A 144 -28.44 -20.76 21.06
N SER A 145 -28.44 -19.52 20.59
CA SER A 145 -27.25 -18.80 20.11
C SER A 145 -27.34 -17.33 20.51
N ALA A 146 -27.31 -17.09 21.82
CA ALA A 146 -27.49 -15.76 22.41
C ALA A 146 -26.31 -15.34 23.31
N HIS A 147 -25.97 -14.05 23.27
CA HIS A 147 -25.05 -13.41 24.20
C HIS A 147 -25.71 -13.28 25.58
N ASN A 148 -24.95 -13.60 26.64
CA ASN A 148 -25.38 -13.54 28.04
C ASN A 148 -26.73 -14.24 28.37
N GLY A 149 -27.16 -15.19 27.53
CA GLY A 149 -28.44 -15.89 27.71
C GLY A 149 -29.68 -15.04 27.45
N VAL A 150 -29.53 -13.82 26.91
CA VAL A 150 -30.65 -12.95 26.56
C VAL A 150 -31.13 -13.31 25.16
N ALA A 151 -32.34 -13.87 25.04
CA ALA A 151 -32.81 -14.45 23.78
C ALA A 151 -32.82 -13.47 22.59
N SER A 152 -32.94 -12.17 22.80
CA SER A 152 -32.89 -11.17 21.70
C SER A 152 -31.47 -10.75 21.32
N TRP A 153 -30.45 -11.07 22.13
CA TRP A 153 -29.05 -10.74 21.86
C TRP A 153 -28.42 -11.86 21.04
N VAL A 154 -28.74 -11.92 19.76
CA VAL A 154 -28.46 -13.07 18.91
C VAL A 154 -27.07 -13.01 18.31
N LEU A 155 -26.36 -14.14 18.35
CA LEU A 155 -25.10 -14.29 17.63
C LEU A 155 -25.40 -14.57 16.16
N GLY A 156 -25.01 -13.63 15.30
CA GLY A 156 -25.18 -13.75 13.86
C GLY A 156 -24.35 -14.91 13.30
N THR A 157 -24.93 -15.65 12.35
CA THR A 157 -24.19 -16.63 11.55
C THR A 157 -23.51 -15.91 10.40
N PRO A 158 -22.17 -15.85 10.33
CA PRO A 158 -21.47 -15.22 9.22
C PRO A 158 -21.78 -16.00 7.93
N ARG A 159 -22.02 -15.27 6.84
CA ARG A 159 -22.17 -15.82 5.50
C ARG A 159 -20.92 -15.45 4.72
N ASN A 160 -20.25 -16.43 4.13
CA ASN A 160 -19.08 -16.14 3.32
C ASN A 160 -19.56 -15.66 1.95
N ALA A 161 -19.15 -14.47 1.52
CA ALA A 161 -19.38 -14.01 0.14
C ALA A 161 -18.83 -15.02 -0.90
N LEU A 162 -17.87 -15.85 -0.48
CA LEU A 162 -17.23 -16.88 -1.30
C LEU A 162 -18.03 -18.18 -1.44
N ASP A 163 -19.09 -18.37 -0.64
CA ASP A 163 -19.98 -19.54 -0.74
C ASP A 163 -20.99 -19.40 -1.89
N ASN A 164 -21.09 -18.21 -2.51
CA ASN A 164 -21.96 -17.94 -3.64
C ASN A 164 -21.15 -17.49 -4.89
N PRO A 165 -20.98 -18.34 -5.91
CA PRO A 165 -20.16 -18.05 -7.10
C PRO A 165 -20.63 -16.85 -7.96
N ARG A 166 -21.75 -16.23 -7.65
CA ARG A 166 -22.33 -15.11 -8.41
C ARG A 166 -21.79 -13.73 -8.00
N ASP A 167 -21.16 -13.61 -6.83
CA ASP A 167 -20.63 -12.33 -6.29
C ASP A 167 -19.33 -11.88 -6.98
N THR A 168 -18.73 -12.70 -7.86
CA THR A 168 -17.52 -12.37 -8.61
C THR A 168 -17.79 -11.68 -9.96
N ALA A 169 -19.05 -11.36 -10.28
CA ALA A 169 -19.47 -10.81 -11.56
C ALA A 169 -19.34 -9.28 -11.66
N GLY A 170 -18.18 -8.74 -11.27
CA GLY A 170 -17.83 -7.34 -11.52
C GLY A 170 -16.35 -7.13 -11.35
N THR A 171 -15.65 -6.74 -12.42
CA THR A 171 -14.20 -6.43 -12.49
C THR A 171 -13.24 -7.59 -12.09
N PRO A 172 -12.23 -7.95 -12.90
CA PRO A 172 -11.22 -8.93 -12.52
C PRO A 172 -10.55 -8.53 -11.18
N GLY A 173 -10.68 -9.35 -10.12
CA GLY A 173 -10.08 -9.08 -8.79
C GLY A 173 -11.03 -8.69 -7.65
N SER A 174 -12.34 -8.83 -7.83
CA SER A 174 -13.37 -8.27 -6.93
C SER A 174 -13.82 -9.10 -5.72
N GLY A 175 -13.19 -10.24 -5.43
CA GLY A 175 -13.45 -10.94 -4.18
C GLY A 175 -12.96 -10.09 -3.01
N GLN A 176 -13.84 -9.36 -2.33
CA GLN A 176 -13.50 -8.66 -1.10
C GLN A 176 -14.08 -9.43 0.09
N ASP A 177 -13.28 -9.62 1.14
CA ASP A 177 -13.72 -10.25 2.38
C ASP A 177 -14.09 -9.16 3.40
N LEU A 178 -15.35 -8.72 3.38
CA LEU A 178 -15.85 -7.73 4.35
C LEU A 178 -15.83 -8.28 5.80
N LEU A 179 -15.71 -9.60 5.96
CA LEU A 179 -15.65 -10.28 7.26
C LEU A 179 -14.21 -10.70 7.63
N ALA A 180 -13.20 -10.13 6.98
CA ALA A 180 -11.80 -10.37 7.34
C ALA A 180 -11.55 -9.96 8.80
N GLY A 181 -11.16 -10.93 9.64
CA GLY A 181 -11.00 -10.73 11.10
C GLY A 181 -12.31 -10.41 11.84
N ALA A 182 -13.47 -10.60 11.20
CA ALA A 182 -14.78 -10.17 11.71
C ALA A 182 -15.85 -11.26 11.52
N ARG A 183 -15.64 -12.45 12.10
CA ARG A 183 -16.49 -13.63 11.87
C ARG A 183 -17.52 -13.82 12.99
N ARG A 184 -17.44 -13.06 14.08
CA ARG A 184 -18.35 -13.15 15.22
C ARG A 184 -18.95 -11.78 15.53
N ALA A 185 -20.28 -11.70 15.49
CA ALA A 185 -21.02 -10.50 15.85
C ALA A 185 -22.31 -10.86 16.60
N CYS A 186 -22.61 -10.07 17.62
CA CYS A 186 -23.84 -10.09 18.40
C CYS A 186 -24.75 -8.95 17.96
N PHE A 187 -26.02 -9.27 17.72
CA PHE A 187 -27.06 -8.31 17.41
C PHE A 187 -28.05 -8.27 18.60
N TYR A 188 -28.11 -7.16 19.33
CA TYR A 188 -28.76 -6.97 20.61
C TYR A 188 -30.28 -6.73 20.46
N ARG A 189 -30.68 -5.90 19.50
CA ARG A 189 -32.10 -5.64 19.24
C ARG A 189 -32.41 -5.67 17.74
N ALA A 190 -31.90 -6.69 17.07
CA ALA A 190 -32.06 -6.78 15.62
C ALA A 190 -33.52 -6.98 15.15
N GLY A 191 -33.88 -6.25 14.10
CA GLY A 191 -34.88 -6.66 13.11
C GLY A 191 -34.30 -7.67 12.11
N THR A 192 -34.86 -7.72 10.91
CA THR A 192 -34.30 -8.49 9.78
C THR A 192 -34.37 -7.72 8.48
N LEU A 193 -33.53 -8.07 7.51
CA LEU A 193 -33.45 -7.37 6.23
C LEU A 193 -33.94 -8.25 5.07
N THR A 194 -34.53 -7.60 4.08
CA THR A 194 -34.65 -8.14 2.71
C THR A 194 -33.68 -7.39 1.82
N ALA A 195 -33.08 -8.06 0.85
CA ALA A 195 -32.07 -7.46 -0.03
C ALA A 195 -32.24 -8.00 -1.46
N PRO A 196 -31.75 -7.26 -2.48
CA PRO A 196 -31.82 -7.73 -3.86
C PRO A 196 -30.90 -8.95 -4.08
N ASP A 197 -31.15 -9.73 -5.13
CA ASP A 197 -30.42 -10.98 -5.43
C ASP A 197 -28.90 -10.82 -5.59
N HIS A 198 -28.43 -9.60 -5.89
CA HIS A 198 -27.01 -9.27 -6.07
C HIS A 198 -26.36 -8.70 -4.81
N ALA A 199 -27.09 -8.62 -3.69
CA ALA A 199 -26.53 -8.18 -2.42
C ALA A 199 -25.72 -9.29 -1.76
N THR A 200 -24.63 -8.91 -1.12
CA THR A 200 -23.87 -9.80 -0.25
C THR A 200 -24.50 -9.77 1.14
N VAL A 201 -25.10 -10.88 1.56
CA VAL A 201 -25.51 -11.09 2.95
C VAL A 201 -24.25 -11.39 3.77
N LEU A 202 -24.03 -10.61 4.83
CA LEU A 202 -22.84 -10.72 5.68
C LEU A 202 -23.11 -11.58 6.91
N PHE A 203 -24.23 -11.30 7.58
CA PHE A 203 -24.71 -12.09 8.71
C PHE A 203 -26.18 -12.43 8.50
N ALA A 204 -26.57 -13.60 8.99
CA ALA A 204 -27.95 -14.03 9.07
C ALA A 204 -28.28 -14.61 10.44
N THR A 205 -29.56 -14.62 10.79
CA THR A 205 -30.04 -15.37 11.94
C THR A 205 -29.78 -16.87 11.74
N SER A 206 -29.60 -17.60 12.85
CA SER A 206 -29.34 -19.04 12.78
C SER A 206 -30.57 -19.82 12.26
N PRO A 207 -30.42 -21.11 11.95
CA PRO A 207 -31.55 -21.98 11.63
C PRO A 207 -32.54 -22.19 12.79
N THR A 208 -32.14 -21.92 14.04
CA THR A 208 -32.98 -22.06 15.24
C THR A 208 -33.59 -20.75 15.73
N ALA A 209 -33.15 -19.63 15.16
CA ALA A 209 -33.68 -18.31 15.48
C ALA A 209 -35.14 -18.14 15.00
N THR A 210 -35.83 -17.17 15.58
CA THR A 210 -37.14 -16.71 15.14
C THR A 210 -37.03 -15.23 14.75
N PRO A 211 -37.19 -14.88 13.46
CA PRO A 211 -37.25 -15.76 12.28
C PRO A 211 -35.89 -16.40 11.93
N ALA A 212 -35.91 -17.60 11.35
CA ALA A 212 -34.71 -18.37 11.00
C ALA A 212 -34.11 -17.97 9.65
N ASN A 213 -32.78 -18.04 9.52
CA ASN A 213 -32.02 -17.80 8.29
C ASN A 213 -32.30 -16.45 7.60
N ARG A 214 -32.64 -15.41 8.36
CA ARG A 214 -32.93 -14.08 7.81
C ARG A 214 -31.69 -13.19 7.83
N PRO A 215 -31.44 -12.37 6.79
CA PRO A 215 -30.34 -11.41 6.80
C PRO A 215 -30.41 -10.43 7.98
N LEU A 216 -29.25 -10.16 8.57
CA LEU A 216 -29.04 -9.21 9.67
C LEU A 216 -28.14 -8.03 9.24
N ALA A 217 -27.23 -8.27 8.30
CA ALA A 217 -26.38 -7.25 7.70
C ALA A 217 -26.17 -7.57 6.22
N VAL A 218 -26.29 -6.57 5.36
CA VAL A 218 -26.14 -6.71 3.90
C VAL A 218 -25.29 -5.60 3.32
N ALA A 219 -24.57 -5.93 2.25
CA ALA A 219 -23.78 -4.99 1.45
C ALA A 219 -24.27 -5.03 0.00
N VAL A 220 -24.48 -3.84 -0.59
CA VAL A 220 -25.06 -3.67 -1.92
C VAL A 220 -24.17 -2.73 -2.73
N ARG A 221 -23.95 -3.05 -4.02
CA ARG A 221 -23.35 -2.12 -4.98
C ARG A 221 -24.48 -1.43 -5.75
N HIS A 222 -24.44 -0.11 -5.85
CA HIS A 222 -25.45 0.69 -6.54
C HIS A 222 -24.75 1.81 -7.31
N GLY A 223 -24.94 1.85 -8.63
CA GLY A 223 -24.11 2.66 -9.52
C GLY A 223 -22.63 2.37 -9.31
N GLU A 224 -21.84 3.44 -9.11
CA GLU A 224 -20.43 3.36 -8.74
C GLU A 224 -20.21 3.26 -7.21
N GLY A 225 -21.28 3.44 -6.42
CA GLY A 225 -21.24 3.49 -4.96
C GLY A 225 -21.64 2.19 -4.27
N ARG A 226 -21.76 2.30 -2.96
CA ARG A 226 -21.85 1.15 -2.04
C ARG A 226 -22.75 1.48 -0.87
N VAL A 227 -23.63 0.54 -0.51
CA VAL A 227 -24.56 0.66 0.60
C VAL A 227 -24.35 -0.50 1.55
N VAL A 228 -24.24 -0.21 2.85
CA VAL A 228 -24.25 -1.19 3.93
C VAL A 228 -25.45 -0.92 4.81
N VAL A 229 -26.20 -1.98 5.13
CA VAL A 229 -27.35 -1.88 6.05
C VAL A 229 -27.19 -2.94 7.13
N ILE A 230 -27.28 -2.50 8.39
CA ILE A 230 -27.26 -3.35 9.58
C ILE A 230 -28.63 -3.24 10.26
N ALA A 231 -29.22 -4.37 10.65
CA ALA A 231 -30.56 -4.46 11.23
C ALA A 231 -30.62 -4.11 12.73
N ASP A 232 -29.54 -3.57 13.28
CA ASP A 232 -29.35 -3.31 14.70
C ASP A 232 -28.42 -2.11 14.87
N SER A 233 -28.88 -1.09 15.59
CA SER A 233 -28.09 0.10 15.85
C SER A 233 -27.28 0.02 17.15
N ASP A 234 -27.52 -0.95 18.03
CA ASP A 234 -26.72 -1.15 19.25
C ASP A 234 -25.33 -1.72 18.94
N LEU A 235 -25.18 -2.45 17.83
CA LEU A 235 -24.01 -3.31 17.54
C LEU A 235 -22.66 -2.57 17.62
N PHE A 236 -22.63 -1.27 17.30
CA PHE A 236 -21.45 -0.42 17.33
C PHE A 236 -21.45 0.65 18.42
N GLY A 237 -22.40 0.57 19.37
CA GLY A 237 -22.47 1.40 20.56
C GLY A 237 -21.20 1.32 21.41
N ASP A 238 -20.91 2.35 22.20
CA ASP A 238 -19.73 2.40 23.05
C ASP A 238 -19.69 1.26 24.08
N ASP A 239 -20.86 0.70 24.43
CA ASP A 239 -21.04 -0.46 25.30
C ASP A 239 -20.76 -1.80 24.60
N SER A 240 -20.92 -1.86 23.28
CA SER A 240 -20.98 -3.08 22.48
C SER A 240 -19.86 -3.22 21.44
N ILE A 241 -19.21 -2.13 21.02
CA ILE A 241 -18.14 -2.12 20.00
C ILE A 241 -16.92 -2.97 20.40
N GLY A 242 -16.74 -3.21 21.69
CA GLY A 242 -15.67 -4.05 22.24
C GLY A 242 -16.01 -5.54 22.30
N ASP A 243 -17.25 -5.93 22.03
CA ASP A 243 -17.67 -7.31 22.02
C ASP A 243 -17.28 -8.01 20.72
N TYR A 244 -16.89 -9.28 20.85
CA TYR A 244 -16.52 -10.14 19.73
C TYR A 244 -15.59 -9.44 18.73
N ASP A 245 -15.99 -9.37 17.45
CA ASP A 245 -15.20 -8.76 16.39
C ASP A 245 -15.85 -7.46 15.86
N HIS A 246 -16.70 -6.79 16.65
CA HIS A 246 -17.50 -5.64 16.19
C HIS A 246 -16.63 -4.48 15.70
N ALA A 247 -15.54 -4.18 16.40
CA ALA A 247 -14.56 -3.18 16.00
C ALA A 247 -13.97 -3.45 14.59
N ALA A 248 -13.60 -4.69 14.30
CA ALA A 248 -13.06 -5.08 12.99
C ALA A 248 -14.16 -5.02 11.92
N LEU A 249 -15.38 -5.48 12.24
CA LEU A 249 -16.53 -5.38 11.34
C LEU A 249 -16.81 -3.92 10.98
N TRP A 250 -16.86 -3.02 11.97
CA TRP A 250 -17.10 -1.59 11.75
C TRP A 250 -16.07 -0.97 10.79
N GLY A 251 -14.78 -1.19 11.07
CA GLY A 251 -13.69 -0.71 10.24
C GLY A 251 -13.77 -1.24 8.80
N ASN A 252 -14.07 -2.52 8.63
CA ASN A 252 -14.23 -3.15 7.32
C ASN A 252 -15.41 -2.56 6.53
N LEU A 253 -16.58 -2.43 7.15
CA LEU A 253 -17.79 -1.97 6.47
C LEU A 253 -17.68 -0.52 6.01
N VAL A 254 -17.16 0.37 6.86
CA VAL A 254 -16.98 1.78 6.50
C VAL A 254 -15.88 1.93 5.45
N THR A 255 -14.77 1.22 5.58
CA THR A 255 -13.67 1.26 4.59
C THR A 255 -14.11 0.69 3.25
N TRP A 256 -14.96 -0.34 3.26
CA TRP A 256 -15.57 -0.89 2.06
C TRP A 256 -16.54 0.08 1.42
N ALA A 257 -17.42 0.71 2.20
CA ALA A 257 -18.41 1.66 1.69
C ALA A 257 -17.75 2.90 1.09
N ALA A 258 -16.60 3.32 1.65
CA ALA A 258 -15.89 4.51 1.20
C ALA A 258 -15.63 4.52 -0.30
N ARG A 259 -15.92 5.68 -0.90
CA ARG A 259 -15.58 5.98 -2.29
C ARG A 259 -14.15 5.55 -2.60
N VAL A 260 -14.00 4.87 -3.74
CA VAL A 260 -12.69 4.48 -4.25
C VAL A 260 -11.95 5.74 -4.67
N PRO A 261 -10.70 5.95 -4.23
CA PRO A 261 -9.91 7.07 -4.73
C PRO A 261 -9.86 7.03 -6.25
N ALA A 262 -10.47 8.02 -6.91
CA ALA A 262 -10.46 8.09 -8.36
C ALA A 262 -9.03 8.36 -8.84
N ALA A 263 -8.59 7.69 -9.91
CA ALA A 263 -7.35 8.00 -10.60
C ALA A 263 -7.26 9.47 -11.09
N LYS A 264 -8.38 10.21 -11.05
CA LYS A 264 -8.52 11.59 -11.52
C LYS A 264 -8.32 12.69 -10.45
N SER A 265 -8.04 12.37 -9.18
CA SER A 265 -8.15 13.39 -8.11
C SER A 265 -7.11 14.53 -8.17
N ARG A 266 -5.99 14.37 -8.89
CA ARG A 266 -5.02 15.47 -9.05
C ARG A 266 -5.55 16.64 -9.89
N ALA A 267 -6.61 16.43 -10.69
CA ALA A 267 -7.23 17.49 -11.49
C ALA A 267 -8.32 18.28 -10.72
N ALA A 268 -8.84 17.76 -9.61
CA ALA A 268 -10.00 18.34 -8.91
C ALA A 268 -9.63 19.14 -7.64
N ALA A 269 -8.44 18.94 -7.08
CA ALA A 269 -7.93 19.75 -5.97
C ALA A 269 -7.14 20.95 -6.52
N GLY A 270 -7.86 22.02 -6.90
CA GLY A 270 -7.26 23.32 -7.25
C GLY A 270 -6.22 23.23 -8.37
N GLY A 271 -6.67 23.17 -9.63
CA GLY A 271 -5.75 23.26 -10.76
C GLY A 271 -4.82 24.48 -10.62
N PRO A 272 -3.54 24.36 -11.00
CA PRO A 272 -2.59 25.45 -10.91
C PRO A 272 -3.17 26.70 -11.59
N ALA A 273 -2.83 27.89 -11.09
CA ALA A 273 -3.26 29.13 -11.73
C ALA A 273 -2.87 29.10 -13.21
N ALA A 274 -3.63 29.72 -14.11
CA ALA A 274 -3.42 29.59 -15.57
C ALA A 274 -1.95 29.81 -16.00
N GLY A 275 -1.24 30.74 -15.37
CA GLY A 275 0.19 30.98 -15.62
C GLY A 275 1.16 29.92 -15.08
N GLU A 276 0.80 29.20 -14.02
CA GLU A 276 1.56 28.04 -13.52
C GLU A 276 1.41 26.83 -14.45
N SER A 277 0.26 26.69 -15.11
CA SER A 277 0.02 25.65 -16.13
C SER A 277 0.89 25.90 -17.36
N GLU A 278 0.88 27.13 -17.90
CA GLU A 278 1.69 27.49 -19.08
C GLU A 278 3.19 27.29 -18.83
N ALA A 279 3.72 27.78 -17.69
CA ALA A 279 5.12 27.60 -17.33
C ALA A 279 5.53 26.12 -17.17
N ARG A 280 4.59 25.26 -16.73
CA ARG A 280 4.83 23.82 -16.62
C ARG A 280 4.84 23.15 -17.98
N ASP A 281 3.97 23.56 -18.90
CA ASP A 281 3.92 23.05 -20.26
C ASP A 281 5.18 23.44 -21.05
N GLU A 282 5.66 24.68 -20.90
CA GLU A 282 6.94 25.13 -21.46
C GLU A 282 8.11 24.29 -20.94
N ALA A 283 8.18 24.06 -19.63
CA ALA A 283 9.22 23.21 -19.03
C ALA A 283 9.15 21.75 -19.53
N ARG A 284 7.95 21.20 -19.76
CA ARG A 284 7.77 19.87 -20.36
C ARG A 284 8.26 19.82 -21.80
N ALA A 285 7.97 20.84 -22.60
CA ALA A 285 8.47 20.94 -23.97
C ALA A 285 10.01 21.04 -24.00
N GLU A 286 10.58 21.84 -23.09
CA GLU A 286 12.03 22.00 -22.97
C GLU A 286 12.72 20.70 -22.51
N PHE A 287 12.13 19.99 -21.54
CA PHE A 287 12.61 18.68 -21.11
C PHE A 287 12.48 17.63 -22.21
N GLN A 288 11.44 17.70 -23.06
CA GLN A 288 11.33 16.81 -24.22
C GLN A 288 12.49 17.02 -25.20
N GLY A 289 12.90 18.28 -25.44
CA GLY A 289 14.11 18.57 -26.23
C GLY A 289 15.39 18.00 -25.61
N LEU A 290 15.54 18.09 -24.27
CA LEU A 290 16.64 17.46 -23.55
C LEU A 290 16.65 15.94 -23.77
N LYS A 291 15.49 15.28 -23.64
CA LYS A 291 15.36 13.83 -23.89
C LYS A 291 15.79 13.49 -25.31
N ASP A 292 15.31 14.21 -26.31
CA ASP A 292 15.61 13.94 -27.71
C ASP A 292 17.12 14.01 -27.98
N ALA A 293 17.82 15.01 -27.42
CA ALA A 293 19.26 15.15 -27.53
C ALA A 293 20.03 14.01 -26.82
N VAL A 294 19.60 13.62 -25.62
CA VAL A 294 20.17 12.49 -24.87
C VAL A 294 19.97 11.17 -25.63
N GLU A 295 18.77 10.91 -26.14
CA GLU A 295 18.48 9.69 -26.90
C GLU A 295 19.24 9.64 -28.23
N ALA A 296 19.47 10.80 -28.88
CA ALA A 296 20.30 10.89 -30.07
C ALA A 296 21.80 10.65 -29.79
N LEU A 297 22.29 10.98 -28.59
CA LEU A 297 23.67 10.74 -28.16
C LEU A 297 23.91 9.28 -27.76
N ARG A 298 22.93 8.65 -27.12
CA ARG A 298 22.99 7.27 -26.59
C ARG A 298 23.64 6.24 -27.53
N PRO A 299 23.24 6.09 -28.82
CA PRO A 299 23.83 5.07 -29.70
C PRO A 299 25.31 5.31 -30.03
N LEU A 300 25.84 6.52 -29.78
CA LEU A 300 27.25 6.86 -29.99
C LEU A 300 28.12 6.49 -28.77
N GLN A 301 27.50 6.20 -27.62
CA GLN A 301 28.20 5.90 -26.37
C GLN A 301 28.61 4.44 -26.27
N ALA A 302 29.84 4.23 -25.81
CA ALA A 302 30.32 2.93 -25.36
C ALA A 302 29.78 2.60 -23.95
N LYS A 303 30.09 1.39 -23.45
CA LYS A 303 29.59 0.89 -22.16
C LYS A 303 29.96 1.77 -20.96
N ASP A 304 31.12 2.42 -21.01
CA ASP A 304 31.61 3.32 -19.97
C ASP A 304 31.17 4.78 -20.16
N GLY A 305 30.35 5.05 -21.18
CA GLY A 305 29.84 6.37 -21.54
C GLY A 305 30.68 7.13 -22.56
N SER A 306 31.88 6.65 -22.90
CA SER A 306 32.81 7.31 -23.83
C SER A 306 32.38 7.25 -25.30
N ILE A 307 32.90 8.17 -26.13
CA ILE A 307 32.75 8.15 -27.59
C ILE A 307 34.05 7.66 -28.23
N GLN A 308 34.05 6.40 -28.67
CA GLN A 308 35.26 5.72 -29.16
C GLN A 308 35.55 6.02 -30.63
N GLU A 309 34.52 6.07 -31.47
CA GLU A 309 34.64 6.26 -32.91
C GLU A 309 34.94 7.73 -33.23
N GLU A 310 36.09 7.99 -33.87
CA GLU A 310 36.56 9.35 -34.13
C GLU A 310 35.61 10.13 -35.06
N GLY A 311 34.94 9.43 -35.99
CA GLY A 311 33.93 10.01 -36.88
C GLY A 311 32.64 10.47 -36.18
N ASP A 312 32.34 9.96 -34.98
CA ASP A 312 31.14 10.31 -34.23
C ASP A 312 31.36 11.50 -33.27
N ARG A 313 32.62 11.88 -33.01
CA ARG A 313 32.97 12.91 -32.02
C ARG A 313 32.40 14.29 -32.33
N GLU A 314 32.39 14.71 -33.59
CA GLU A 314 31.83 16.01 -33.98
C GLU A 314 30.32 16.07 -33.72
N ARG A 315 29.60 15.01 -34.11
CA ARG A 315 28.16 14.88 -33.85
C ARG A 315 27.87 14.81 -32.35
N ALA A 316 28.62 14.00 -31.61
CA ALA A 316 28.45 13.87 -30.17
C ALA A 316 28.72 15.20 -29.45
N ALA A 317 29.74 15.96 -29.86
CA ALA A 317 30.00 17.30 -29.31
C ALA A 317 28.85 18.28 -29.60
N GLY A 318 28.24 18.22 -30.79
CA GLY A 318 27.04 18.98 -31.13
C GLY A 318 25.86 18.63 -30.21
N LEU A 319 25.59 17.34 -30.01
CA LEU A 319 24.52 16.86 -29.11
C LEU A 319 24.78 17.24 -27.65
N VAL A 320 26.04 17.17 -27.19
CA VAL A 320 26.42 17.67 -25.85
C VAL A 320 26.16 19.18 -25.73
N SER A 321 26.42 19.96 -26.77
CA SER A 321 26.09 21.39 -26.79
C SER A 321 24.58 21.64 -26.74
N GLU A 322 23.77 20.80 -27.39
CA GLU A 322 22.30 20.86 -27.31
C GLU A 322 21.83 20.53 -25.89
N ILE A 323 22.32 19.44 -25.29
CA ILE A 323 22.05 19.04 -23.89
C ILE A 323 22.36 20.20 -22.93
N ILE A 324 23.54 20.81 -23.04
CA ILE A 324 23.92 21.99 -22.24
C ILE A 324 22.88 23.11 -22.39
N GLY A 325 22.48 23.42 -23.63
CA GLY A 325 21.51 24.48 -23.89
C GLY A 325 20.14 24.21 -23.25
N HIS A 326 19.67 22.96 -23.27
CA HIS A 326 18.42 22.57 -22.59
C HIS A 326 18.54 22.68 -21.07
N VAL A 327 19.66 22.22 -20.48
CA VAL A 327 19.92 22.34 -19.04
C VAL A 327 19.95 23.81 -18.60
N GLU A 328 20.63 24.69 -19.36
CA GLU A 328 20.68 26.13 -19.06
C GLU A 328 19.30 26.81 -19.13
N ARG A 329 18.41 26.38 -20.04
CA ARG A 329 17.04 26.90 -20.14
C ARG A 329 16.11 26.38 -19.05
N LEU A 330 16.33 25.15 -18.58
CA LEU A 330 15.57 24.56 -17.48
C LEU A 330 16.03 25.06 -16.10
N ALA A 331 17.32 25.39 -15.93
CA ALA A 331 17.92 25.75 -14.64
C ALA A 331 17.18 26.83 -13.84
N PRO A 332 16.61 27.90 -14.43
CA PRO A 332 15.84 28.90 -13.70
C PRO A 332 14.62 28.35 -12.94
N ARG A 333 14.10 27.18 -13.33
CA ARG A 333 13.00 26.48 -12.61
C ARG A 333 13.48 25.82 -11.31
N PHE A 334 14.77 25.54 -11.20
CA PHE A 334 15.39 24.81 -10.09
C PHE A 334 16.41 25.70 -9.37
N PRO A 335 16.01 26.86 -8.80
CA PRO A 335 16.94 27.81 -8.21
C PRO A 335 17.72 27.21 -7.02
N HIS A 336 17.13 26.25 -6.34
CA HIS A 336 17.72 25.50 -5.23
C HIS A 336 18.86 24.57 -5.68
N ASP A 337 18.86 24.15 -6.94
CA ASP A 337 19.88 23.30 -7.57
C ASP A 337 20.83 24.09 -8.50
N ALA A 338 20.84 25.42 -8.43
CA ALA A 338 21.59 26.26 -9.38
C ALA A 338 23.11 25.95 -9.41
N ALA A 339 23.71 25.65 -8.24
CA ALA A 339 25.12 25.26 -8.16
C ALA A 339 25.38 23.90 -8.82
N TYR A 340 24.48 22.94 -8.60
CA TYR A 340 24.53 21.63 -9.23
C TYR A 340 24.40 21.72 -10.76
N LEU A 341 23.38 22.42 -11.27
CA LEU A 341 23.15 22.53 -12.70
C LEU A 341 24.28 23.30 -13.42
N ALA A 342 24.90 24.28 -12.74
CA ALA A 342 26.10 24.93 -13.25
C ALA A 342 27.30 23.97 -13.33
N ALA A 343 27.46 23.08 -12.34
CA ALA A 343 28.48 22.04 -12.34
C ALA A 343 28.24 20.99 -13.43
N VAL A 344 26.99 20.56 -13.66
CA VAL A 344 26.62 19.69 -14.79
C VAL A 344 27.07 20.29 -16.12
N VAL A 345 26.77 21.57 -16.36
CA VAL A 345 27.20 22.28 -17.57
C VAL A 345 28.72 22.34 -17.69
N ALA A 346 29.43 22.59 -16.58
CA ALA A 346 30.88 22.62 -16.55
C ALA A 346 31.50 21.25 -16.87
N ASP A 347 30.96 20.17 -16.32
CA ASP A 347 31.42 18.80 -16.55
C ASP A 347 31.18 18.36 -18.00
N PHE A 348 30.03 18.70 -18.59
CA PHE A 348 29.80 18.46 -20.03
C PHE A 348 30.80 19.22 -20.92
N ARG A 349 31.06 20.51 -20.62
CA ARG A 349 32.04 21.32 -21.38
C ARG A 349 33.45 20.74 -21.26
N LYS A 350 33.84 20.30 -20.06
CA LYS A 350 35.12 19.64 -19.79
C LYS A 350 35.24 18.33 -20.57
N TRP A 351 34.20 17.48 -20.52
CA TRP A 351 34.17 16.20 -21.22
C TRP A 351 34.28 16.37 -22.74
N ALA A 352 33.55 17.32 -23.33
CA ALA A 352 33.66 17.67 -24.74
C ALA A 352 35.06 18.22 -25.10
N GLY A 353 35.59 19.14 -24.28
CA GLY A 353 36.93 19.71 -24.48
C GLY A 353 38.08 18.72 -24.34
N GLN A 354 37.86 17.60 -23.65
CA GLN A 354 38.82 16.50 -23.47
C GLN A 354 38.66 15.37 -24.50
N GLY A 355 37.84 15.57 -25.54
CA GLY A 355 37.69 14.62 -26.65
C GLY A 355 36.72 13.47 -26.37
N LEU A 356 35.79 13.64 -25.42
CA LEU A 356 34.69 12.70 -25.15
C LEU A 356 35.16 11.29 -24.74
N GLY A 357 36.21 11.21 -23.90
CA GLY A 357 36.69 9.97 -23.28
C GLY A 357 35.71 9.42 -22.24
N VAL A 358 36.18 8.69 -21.22
CA VAL A 358 35.30 8.27 -20.11
C VAL A 358 34.79 9.52 -19.38
N PRO A 359 33.47 9.73 -19.21
CA PRO A 359 32.94 10.92 -18.56
C PRO A 359 33.28 10.95 -17.07
N ASP A 360 33.51 12.15 -16.54
CA ASP A 360 33.79 12.43 -15.14
C ASP A 360 32.87 13.55 -14.67
N PHE A 361 31.85 13.18 -13.88
CA PHE A 361 30.82 14.09 -13.36
C PHE A 361 30.92 14.22 -11.83
N LEU A 362 32.11 14.04 -11.25
CA LEU A 362 32.27 14.10 -9.80
C LEU A 362 31.93 15.49 -9.25
N ASP A 363 32.26 16.56 -9.96
CA ASP A 363 32.03 17.92 -9.48
C ASP A 363 30.52 18.24 -9.46
N ALA A 364 29.76 17.77 -10.46
CA ALA A 364 28.31 17.79 -10.45
C ALA A 364 27.70 16.88 -9.36
N LEU A 365 28.24 15.68 -9.15
CA LEU A 365 27.75 14.75 -8.14
C LEU A 365 27.92 15.31 -6.72
N ASP A 366 29.07 15.89 -6.42
CA ASP A 366 29.38 16.52 -5.13
C ASP A 366 28.53 17.79 -4.88
N ALA A 367 27.97 18.40 -5.93
CA ALA A 367 27.10 19.56 -5.81
C ALA A 367 25.61 19.20 -5.66
N PHE A 368 25.22 17.95 -5.94
CA PHE A 368 23.83 17.50 -5.88
C PHE A 368 23.47 16.96 -4.50
N HIS A 369 22.70 17.75 -3.73
CA HIS A 369 22.32 17.45 -2.35
C HIS A 369 20.79 17.45 -2.13
N PRO A 370 20.05 16.50 -2.71
CA PRO A 370 18.61 16.38 -2.47
C PRO A 370 18.30 15.99 -1.01
N ASP A 371 19.23 15.34 -0.30
CA ASP A 371 19.11 14.97 1.12
C ASP A 371 18.89 16.18 2.04
N THR A 372 19.48 17.33 1.70
CA THR A 372 19.33 18.57 2.46
C THR A 372 18.08 19.37 2.08
N GLN A 373 17.32 18.90 1.08
CA GLN A 373 16.24 19.64 0.43
C GLN A 373 14.95 18.80 0.37
N ARG A 374 14.71 17.99 1.40
CA ARG A 374 13.51 17.15 1.54
C ARG A 374 12.27 18.01 1.82
N VAL A 375 11.75 18.65 0.78
CA VAL A 375 10.54 19.47 0.80
C VAL A 375 9.51 18.78 -0.09
N ASP A 376 8.31 18.55 0.46
CA ASP A 376 7.26 17.86 -0.27
C ASP A 376 6.91 18.59 -1.57
N GLY A 377 6.91 17.85 -2.67
CA GLY A 377 6.60 18.41 -3.99
C GLY A 377 7.73 19.20 -4.64
N LEU A 378 8.91 19.35 -4.02
CA LEU A 378 10.06 20.01 -4.64
C LEU A 378 10.56 19.19 -5.85
N GLU A 379 10.65 19.83 -7.00
CA GLU A 379 11.11 19.21 -8.24
C GLU A 379 12.62 19.37 -8.42
N HIS A 380 13.26 18.40 -9.07
CA HIS A 380 14.69 18.43 -9.43
C HIS A 380 14.89 17.95 -10.87
N LEU A 381 15.90 18.52 -11.56
CA LEU A 381 16.38 18.02 -12.85
C LEU A 381 17.69 17.27 -12.64
N VAL A 382 17.69 15.95 -12.81
CA VAL A 382 18.88 15.11 -12.65
C VAL A 382 19.45 14.74 -14.01
N VAL A 383 20.72 15.08 -14.26
CA VAL A 383 21.42 14.73 -15.50
C VAL A 383 22.81 14.19 -15.18
N PHE A 384 23.05 12.91 -15.47
CA PHE A 384 24.35 12.26 -15.25
C PHE A 384 24.64 11.15 -16.28
N PRO A 385 25.91 10.87 -16.57
CA PRO A 385 26.35 9.57 -17.10
C PRO A 385 26.22 8.51 -16.00
N MET A 386 25.25 7.60 -16.09
CA MET A 386 24.98 6.62 -15.05
C MET A 386 24.48 5.30 -15.62
N TYR A 387 24.64 4.22 -14.85
CA TYR A 387 23.93 2.97 -15.12
C TYR A 387 22.63 2.93 -14.29
N THR A 388 21.62 2.17 -14.72
CA THR A 388 20.36 2.03 -13.98
C THR A 388 20.23 0.64 -13.38
N GLN A 389 19.99 0.56 -12.06
CA GLN A 389 19.79 -0.73 -11.39
C GLN A 389 18.55 -1.42 -11.96
N ASN A 390 18.59 -2.74 -12.20
CA ASN A 390 17.51 -3.46 -12.89
C ASN A 390 17.15 -2.91 -14.29
N GLY A 391 18.03 -2.10 -14.88
CA GLY A 391 17.95 -1.56 -16.23
C GLY A 391 19.22 -1.86 -17.02
N THR A 392 19.91 -0.81 -17.49
CA THR A 392 21.17 -0.96 -18.23
C THR A 392 22.38 -0.86 -17.31
N ILE A 393 23.41 -1.68 -17.55
CA ILE A 393 24.70 -1.57 -16.86
C ILE A 393 25.67 -0.57 -17.54
N PHE A 394 25.26 0.04 -18.65
CA PHE A 394 26.07 1.00 -19.38
C PHE A 394 25.88 2.40 -18.80
N ARG A 395 26.97 3.17 -18.72
CA ARG A 395 26.98 4.52 -18.15
C ARG A 395 26.60 5.58 -19.20
N HIS A 396 25.43 5.42 -19.80
CA HIS A 396 24.90 6.39 -20.74
C HIS A 396 24.49 7.68 -20.01
N ILE A 397 24.42 8.79 -20.75
CA ILE A 397 23.78 10.00 -20.21
C ILE A 397 22.30 9.71 -20.03
N GLU A 398 21.78 9.97 -18.83
CA GLU A 398 20.35 9.93 -18.52
C GLU A 398 19.93 11.29 -17.99
N ALA A 399 18.75 11.74 -18.41
CA ALA A 399 18.04 12.88 -17.85
C ALA A 399 16.74 12.41 -17.18
N VAL A 400 16.50 12.84 -15.95
CA VAL A 400 15.33 12.50 -15.14
C VAL A 400 14.80 13.75 -14.46
N TRP A 401 13.52 14.04 -14.66
CA TRP A 401 12.82 15.06 -13.90
C TRP A 401 12.06 14.37 -12.79
N ILE A 402 12.44 14.67 -11.55
CA ILE A 402 11.90 14.04 -10.35
C ILE A 402 11.20 15.06 -9.46
N ARG A 403 10.37 14.55 -8.55
CA ARG A 403 9.74 15.33 -7.49
C ARG A 403 9.85 14.58 -6.17
N THR A 404 10.25 15.28 -5.11
CA THR A 404 10.37 14.72 -3.76
C THR A 404 8.99 14.49 -3.12
N ILE A 405 8.83 13.38 -2.39
CA ILE A 405 7.62 13.04 -1.62
C ILE A 405 7.98 13.10 -0.14
N TRP A 406 7.74 14.22 0.53
CA TRP A 406 8.18 14.42 1.92
C TRP A 406 7.09 15.06 2.80
N PRO A 407 5.92 14.42 2.91
CA PRO A 407 4.82 14.97 3.68
C PRO A 407 5.21 15.13 5.16
N GLU A 408 4.61 16.12 5.83
CA GLU A 408 4.95 16.49 7.22
C GLU A 408 4.88 15.30 8.20
N TRP A 409 3.93 14.39 8.02
CA TRP A 409 3.80 13.21 8.88
C TRP A 409 5.01 12.26 8.76
N LEU A 410 5.62 12.15 7.58
CA LEU A 410 6.80 11.32 7.35
C LEU A 410 8.04 12.01 7.94
N ALA A 411 8.14 13.33 7.74
CA ALA A 411 9.20 14.15 8.33
C ALA A 411 9.21 14.05 9.86
N GLU A 412 8.04 14.05 10.50
CA GLU A 412 7.91 13.88 11.94
C GLU A 412 8.37 12.49 12.42
N LEU A 413 8.05 11.42 11.69
CA LEU A 413 8.51 10.06 12.01
C LEU A 413 10.04 9.92 11.90
N GLU A 414 10.63 10.47 10.84
CA GLU A 414 12.09 10.48 10.67
C GLU A 414 12.77 11.23 11.81
N ARG A 415 12.23 12.40 12.19
CA ARG A 415 12.77 13.24 13.27
C ARG A 415 12.69 12.59 14.65
N THR A 416 11.69 11.75 14.90
CA THR A 416 11.38 11.25 16.26
C THR A 416 11.83 9.83 16.55
N GLY A 417 12.02 8.98 15.54
CA GLY A 417 12.39 7.58 15.81
C GLY A 417 12.92 6.77 14.64
N TYR A 418 12.79 7.26 13.40
CA TYR A 418 13.20 6.56 12.19
C TYR A 418 14.21 7.37 11.39
N ASP A 419 15.24 7.88 12.07
CA ASP A 419 16.29 8.71 11.49
C ASP A 419 16.92 8.04 10.28
N ASN A 420 16.88 8.72 9.14
CA ASN A 420 17.49 8.26 7.91
C ASN A 420 17.83 9.47 7.02
N PRO A 421 18.92 10.19 7.32
CA PRO A 421 19.23 11.46 6.65
C PRO A 421 19.56 11.29 5.16
N MET A 422 19.96 10.08 4.72
CA MET A 422 20.29 9.82 3.31
C MET A 422 19.06 9.47 2.46
N PHE A 423 17.95 9.07 3.08
CA PHE A 423 16.78 8.62 2.33
C PHE A 423 16.03 9.80 1.69
N VAL A 424 15.86 9.73 0.37
CA VAL A 424 15.12 10.70 -0.43
C VAL A 424 14.03 9.96 -1.24
N PRO A 425 12.79 9.92 -0.76
CA PRO A 425 11.66 9.39 -1.52
C PRO A 425 11.28 10.33 -2.66
N ILE A 426 11.20 9.80 -3.88
CA ILE A 426 11.02 10.57 -5.11
C ILE A 426 9.93 9.95 -6.00
N ALA A 427 9.41 10.77 -6.92
CA ALA A 427 8.49 10.38 -7.99
C ALA A 427 9.04 10.82 -9.34
N PHE A 428 8.67 10.12 -10.41
CA PHE A 428 8.94 10.58 -11.77
C PHE A 428 7.95 11.68 -12.20
N GLU A 429 8.48 12.81 -12.69
CA GLU A 429 7.71 13.75 -13.51
C GLU A 429 7.92 13.46 -15.01
N ASP A 430 9.16 13.10 -15.42
CA ASP A 430 9.51 12.55 -16.74
C ASP A 430 10.94 11.96 -16.76
N PHE A 431 11.28 11.12 -17.73
CA PHE A 431 12.57 10.44 -17.81
C PHE A 431 12.98 10.04 -19.23
N THR A 432 14.27 9.77 -19.40
CA THR A 432 14.91 9.19 -20.60
C THR A 432 14.87 7.65 -20.56
N SER A 433 15.08 7.00 -21.72
CA SER A 433 14.81 5.56 -21.90
C SER A 433 15.60 4.62 -20.99
N GLY A 434 16.69 5.08 -20.34
CA GLY A 434 17.39 4.28 -19.32
C GLY A 434 16.53 3.95 -18.09
N TYR A 435 15.48 4.73 -17.84
CA TYR A 435 14.47 4.48 -16.81
C TYR A 435 13.16 3.90 -17.35
N ASP A 436 13.04 3.58 -18.66
CA ASP A 436 11.96 2.76 -19.21
C ASP A 436 12.23 1.26 -18.93
N THR A 437 12.41 0.96 -17.65
CA THR A 437 12.89 -0.33 -17.13
C THR A 437 12.23 -0.64 -15.78
N ASN A 438 12.73 -1.66 -15.07
CA ASN A 438 12.34 -1.97 -13.70
C ASN A 438 13.15 -1.21 -12.64
N SER A 439 14.04 -0.28 -13.04
CA SER A 439 14.79 0.54 -12.09
C SER A 439 13.83 1.36 -11.24
N ALA A 440 13.97 1.28 -9.92
CA ALA A 440 13.15 2.04 -8.98
C ALA A 440 14.01 2.84 -8.00
N VAL A 441 15.28 3.05 -8.34
CA VAL A 441 16.23 3.79 -7.51
C VAL A 441 17.04 4.78 -8.34
N LEU A 442 17.52 5.82 -7.69
CA LEU A 442 18.53 6.75 -8.17
C LEU A 442 19.61 6.80 -7.10
N PHE A 443 20.77 6.21 -7.37
CA PHE A 443 21.86 6.14 -6.39
C PHE A 443 23.13 6.82 -6.91
N PRO A 444 23.84 7.59 -6.06
CA PRO A 444 25.03 8.31 -6.47
C PRO A 444 26.18 7.39 -6.91
N GLU A 445 26.24 6.14 -6.41
CA GLU A 445 27.19 5.10 -6.80
C GLU A 445 27.14 4.74 -8.30
N THR A 446 26.04 5.06 -8.97
CA THR A 446 25.82 4.70 -10.37
C THR A 446 26.51 5.63 -11.35
N VAL A 447 26.86 6.84 -10.90
CA VAL A 447 27.38 7.94 -11.72
C VAL A 447 28.84 7.67 -12.13
N ALA A 448 29.18 8.05 -13.37
CA ALA A 448 30.55 8.01 -13.87
C ALA A 448 31.39 9.15 -13.25
N VAL A 449 32.37 8.77 -12.44
CA VAL A 449 33.25 9.68 -11.70
C VAL A 449 34.70 9.23 -11.81
N ARG A 450 35.64 10.18 -11.80
CA ARG A 450 37.09 9.90 -11.79
C ARG A 450 37.53 9.09 -10.57
N GLU A 451 36.87 9.30 -9.43
CA GLU A 451 37.12 8.60 -8.17
C GLU A 451 35.83 8.53 -7.35
N THR A 452 35.66 7.45 -6.57
CA THR A 452 34.47 7.29 -5.71
C THR A 452 34.50 8.32 -4.57
N PRO A 453 33.41 9.08 -4.35
CA PRO A 453 33.29 9.97 -3.21
C PRO A 453 33.60 9.27 -1.88
N ALA A 454 34.18 10.01 -0.93
CA ALA A 454 34.53 9.44 0.38
C ALA A 454 33.29 8.95 1.15
N ARG A 455 32.14 9.60 0.90
CA ARG A 455 30.82 9.24 1.44
C ARG A 455 29.75 9.63 0.43
N PHE A 456 28.70 8.83 0.37
CA PHE A 456 27.46 9.20 -0.30
C PHE A 456 26.52 9.85 0.72
N THR A 457 25.75 10.85 0.30
CA THR A 457 24.87 11.61 1.22
C THR A 457 23.39 11.38 0.95
N TRP A 458 23.03 10.74 -0.15
CA TRP A 458 21.65 10.56 -0.56
C TRP A 458 21.43 9.23 -1.29
N GLY A 459 20.22 8.69 -1.19
CA GLY A 459 19.71 7.57 -1.95
C GLY A 459 18.26 7.83 -2.34
N GLY A 460 18.00 7.90 -3.63
CA GLY A 460 16.67 8.18 -4.18
C GLY A 460 15.89 6.89 -4.43
N ILE A 461 14.66 6.79 -3.94
CA ILE A 461 13.76 5.66 -4.22
C ILE A 461 12.46 6.16 -4.86
N PHE A 462 12.12 5.60 -6.03
CA PHE A 462 10.95 5.96 -6.82
C PHE A 462 9.66 5.32 -6.30
N ALA A 463 9.13 5.87 -5.21
CA ALA A 463 7.94 5.34 -4.54
C ALA A 463 6.68 5.37 -5.43
N ASP A 464 6.59 6.28 -6.41
CA ASP A 464 5.51 6.32 -7.40
C ASP A 464 5.47 5.08 -8.29
N ARG A 465 6.65 4.66 -8.75
CA ARG A 465 6.84 3.47 -9.55
C ARG A 465 6.62 2.21 -8.73
N GLU A 466 7.22 2.08 -7.55
CA GLU A 466 7.00 0.91 -6.70
C GLU A 466 5.52 0.74 -6.34
N ALA A 467 4.84 1.83 -5.99
CA ALA A 467 3.38 1.84 -5.78
C ALA A 467 2.60 1.39 -7.02
N ALA A 468 2.93 1.90 -8.21
CA ALA A 468 2.21 1.53 -9.44
C ALA A 468 2.43 0.05 -9.81
N ARG A 469 3.67 -0.45 -9.67
CA ARG A 469 4.02 -1.87 -9.89
C ARG A 469 3.31 -2.78 -8.90
N PHE A 470 3.36 -2.41 -7.62
CA PHE A 470 2.65 -3.10 -6.54
C PHE A 470 1.17 -3.26 -6.88
N ARG A 471 0.48 -2.16 -7.20
CA ARG A 471 -0.95 -2.17 -7.49
C ARG A 471 -1.30 -3.06 -8.67
N ALA A 472 -0.55 -2.95 -9.77
CA ALA A 472 -0.79 -3.75 -10.97
C ALA A 472 -0.60 -5.26 -10.72
N VAL A 473 0.52 -5.63 -10.11
CA VAL A 473 0.86 -7.05 -9.89
C VAL A 473 0.00 -7.65 -8.78
N SER A 474 -0.21 -6.96 -7.67
CA SER A 474 -1.05 -7.44 -6.55
C SER A 474 -2.50 -7.59 -6.95
N GLY A 475 -3.06 -6.66 -7.72
CA GLY A 475 -4.42 -6.78 -8.26
C GLY A 475 -4.57 -8.00 -9.17
N ALA A 476 -3.64 -8.20 -10.10
CA ALA A 476 -3.64 -9.37 -10.99
C ALA A 476 -3.42 -10.69 -10.24
N ALA A 477 -2.56 -10.68 -9.22
CA ALA A 477 -2.31 -11.84 -8.36
C ALA A 477 -3.54 -12.21 -7.55
N ALA A 478 -4.19 -11.25 -6.91
CA ALA A 478 -5.42 -11.47 -6.15
C ALA A 478 -6.52 -12.07 -7.03
N ALA A 479 -6.71 -11.54 -8.25
CA ALA A 479 -7.64 -12.09 -9.23
C ALA A 479 -7.29 -13.53 -9.64
N THR A 480 -6.01 -13.77 -9.98
CA THR A 480 -5.52 -15.07 -10.45
C THR A 480 -5.61 -16.16 -9.38
N LEU A 481 -5.36 -15.77 -8.13
CA LEU A 481 -5.33 -16.66 -6.96
C LEU A 481 -6.67 -16.74 -6.25
N LYS A 482 -7.69 -16.00 -6.70
CA LYS A 482 -9.00 -15.87 -6.04
C LYS A 482 -8.87 -15.48 -4.56
N LEU A 483 -7.85 -14.69 -4.25
CA LEU A 483 -7.62 -14.18 -2.91
C LEU A 483 -8.71 -13.17 -2.59
N ALA A 484 -9.45 -13.41 -1.51
CA ALA A 484 -10.41 -12.43 -1.03
C ALA A 484 -9.66 -11.34 -0.25
N LEU A 485 -9.73 -10.10 -0.74
CA LEU A 485 -9.02 -8.98 -0.15
C LEU A 485 -9.85 -8.35 0.98
N PRO A 486 -9.28 -8.15 2.17
CA PRO A 486 -9.85 -7.25 3.14
C PRO A 486 -10.06 -5.84 2.55
N PRO A 487 -11.04 -5.04 3.03
CA PRO A 487 -11.36 -3.75 2.43
C PRO A 487 -10.20 -2.75 2.36
N ASP A 488 -9.32 -2.75 3.36
CA ASP A 488 -8.08 -1.96 3.40
C ASP A 488 -7.08 -2.38 2.31
N ALA A 489 -6.84 -3.68 2.14
CA ALA A 489 -5.98 -4.23 1.08
C ALA A 489 -6.55 -3.92 -0.31
N ALA A 490 -7.87 -4.03 -0.49
CA ALA A 490 -8.54 -3.65 -1.72
C ALA A 490 -8.38 -2.14 -2.01
N ARG A 491 -8.47 -1.29 -0.97
CA ARG A 491 -8.25 0.15 -1.10
C ARG A 491 -6.80 0.48 -1.45
N LEU A 492 -5.82 -0.18 -0.82
CA LEU A 492 -4.40 -0.02 -1.11
C LEU A 492 -4.07 -0.34 -2.57
N VAL A 493 -4.58 -1.46 -3.07
CA VAL A 493 -4.42 -1.86 -4.48
C VAL A 493 -5.10 -0.86 -5.42
N ALA A 494 -6.24 -0.29 -5.02
CA ALA A 494 -6.97 0.66 -5.86
C ALA A 494 -6.34 2.07 -5.91
N SER A 495 -5.68 2.52 -4.84
CA SER A 495 -5.25 3.91 -4.67
C SER A 495 -3.75 4.13 -4.89
N GLN A 496 -3.41 4.90 -5.93
CA GLN A 496 -2.01 5.26 -6.22
C GLN A 496 -1.40 6.09 -5.08
N GLU A 497 -2.10 7.12 -4.60
CA GLU A 497 -1.63 8.00 -3.53
C GLU A 497 -1.37 7.22 -2.23
N LEU A 498 -2.33 6.38 -1.80
CA LEU A 498 -2.18 5.59 -0.58
C LEU A 498 -1.02 4.58 -0.70
N ALA A 499 -0.87 3.94 -1.85
CA ALA A 499 0.26 3.05 -2.09
C ALA A 499 1.58 3.83 -2.03
N GLN A 500 1.68 5.02 -2.63
CA GLN A 500 2.88 5.86 -2.53
C GLN A 500 3.23 6.23 -1.08
N ASP A 501 2.25 6.71 -0.32
CA ASP A 501 2.43 7.03 1.11
C ASP A 501 2.87 5.80 1.92
N THR A 502 2.39 4.62 1.52
CA THR A 502 2.80 3.34 2.11
C THR A 502 4.25 3.01 1.79
N PHE A 503 4.68 3.13 0.54
CA PHE A 503 6.06 2.84 0.14
C PHE A 503 7.06 3.80 0.77
N VAL A 504 6.78 5.10 0.86
CA VAL A 504 7.72 6.03 1.50
C VAL A 504 7.92 5.73 2.99
N LEU A 505 6.90 5.23 3.70
CA LEU A 505 7.04 4.77 5.09
C LEU A 505 7.80 3.45 5.17
N TRP A 506 7.49 2.50 4.28
CA TRP A 506 8.21 1.23 4.23
C TRP A 506 9.70 1.47 3.99
N ASP A 507 10.05 2.21 2.94
CA ASP A 507 11.43 2.47 2.54
C ASP A 507 12.21 3.23 3.64
N LEU A 508 11.58 4.21 4.31
CA LEU A 508 12.19 4.92 5.45
C LEU A 508 12.70 3.94 6.51
N ILE A 509 11.87 2.96 6.88
CA ILE A 509 12.16 1.98 7.93
C ILE A 509 13.12 0.90 7.41
N HIS A 510 12.89 0.40 6.19
CA HIS A 510 13.69 -0.65 5.55
C HIS A 510 15.14 -0.21 5.39
N ASP A 511 15.38 0.93 4.73
CA ASP A 511 16.73 1.42 4.44
C ASP A 511 17.51 1.69 5.73
N ARG A 512 16.84 2.28 6.72
CA ARG A 512 17.41 2.49 8.05
C ARG A 512 17.88 1.17 8.68
N THR A 513 17.12 0.09 8.48
CA THR A 513 17.39 -1.21 9.11
C THR A 513 18.69 -1.86 8.60
N HIS A 514 19.15 -1.56 7.39
CA HIS A 514 20.45 -2.05 6.90
C HIS A 514 21.63 -1.66 7.79
N SER A 515 21.52 -0.55 8.53
CA SER A 515 22.58 -0.06 9.43
C SER A 515 22.29 -0.31 10.92
N HIS A 516 21.26 -1.09 11.27
CA HIS A 516 20.80 -1.29 12.64
C HIS A 516 20.58 -2.78 13.01
N GLY A 517 20.70 -3.08 14.32
CA GLY A 517 20.44 -4.41 14.91
C GLY A 517 21.69 -5.20 15.27
N ASP A 518 21.53 -6.46 15.65
CA ASP A 518 22.63 -7.41 15.79
C ASP A 518 23.23 -7.64 14.39
N LEU A 519 24.40 -7.05 14.11
CA LEU A 519 25.07 -7.10 12.81
C LEU A 519 26.15 -8.22 12.79
N PRO A 520 25.85 -9.44 12.33
CA PRO A 520 26.88 -10.43 11.99
C PRO A 520 27.49 -10.19 10.60
N PHE A 521 26.89 -9.33 9.79
CA PHE A 521 27.33 -9.04 8.43
C PHE A 521 28.07 -7.71 8.40
N ASP A 522 29.23 -7.74 7.74
CA ASP A 522 30.08 -6.59 7.52
C ASP A 522 29.24 -5.44 6.92
N PRO A 523 29.13 -4.27 7.59
CA PRO A 523 28.34 -3.13 7.11
C PRO A 523 28.77 -2.60 5.73
N PHE A 524 29.84 -3.14 5.13
CA PHE A 524 30.32 -2.85 3.79
C PHE A 524 29.95 -3.94 2.72
N MET A 525 28.90 -4.74 2.96
CA MET A 525 28.46 -5.89 2.12
C MET A 525 28.27 -5.59 0.62
N ILE A 526 27.98 -4.34 0.24
CA ILE A 526 27.66 -3.92 -1.14
C ILE A 526 28.78 -4.26 -2.16
N LYS A 527 30.00 -4.63 -1.69
CA LYS A 527 31.13 -4.99 -2.56
C LYS A 527 31.74 -6.38 -2.30
N GLN A 528 31.18 -7.18 -1.39
CA GLN A 528 31.75 -8.49 -1.07
C GLN A 528 31.10 -9.61 -1.88
N ARG A 529 31.92 -10.41 -2.57
CA ARG A 529 31.46 -11.63 -3.25
C ARG A 529 31.02 -12.68 -2.24
N MET A 530 29.71 -12.96 -2.17
CA MET A 530 29.13 -13.98 -1.30
C MET A 530 27.96 -14.71 -1.97
N PRO A 531 27.51 -15.84 -1.41
CA PRO A 531 26.33 -16.54 -1.93
C PRO A 531 25.05 -15.71 -1.82
N TYR A 532 24.17 -15.80 -2.82
CA TYR A 532 23.06 -14.85 -2.96
C TYR A 532 21.96 -14.97 -1.90
N TRP A 533 21.85 -16.11 -1.21
CA TRP A 533 20.91 -16.26 -0.10
C TRP A 533 21.26 -15.41 1.11
N LEU A 534 22.50 -14.93 1.24
CA LEU A 534 22.86 -14.00 2.31
C LEU A 534 22.29 -12.61 2.03
N TYR A 535 22.34 -12.13 0.78
CA TYR A 535 21.62 -10.92 0.39
C TYR A 535 20.11 -11.11 0.57
N SER A 536 19.59 -12.28 0.21
CA SER A 536 18.16 -12.60 0.39
C SER A 536 17.73 -12.51 1.85
N LEU A 537 18.54 -13.04 2.77
CA LEU A 537 18.26 -12.99 4.21
C LEU A 537 18.40 -11.57 4.77
N GLU A 538 19.33 -10.77 4.23
CA GLU A 538 19.48 -9.37 4.65
C GLU A 538 18.28 -8.52 4.22
N GLU A 539 17.89 -8.58 2.95
CA GLU A 539 16.70 -7.86 2.48
C GLU A 539 15.43 -8.35 3.19
N LEU A 540 15.30 -9.66 3.40
CA LEU A 540 14.17 -10.20 4.15
C LEU A 540 14.21 -9.76 5.62
N ARG A 541 15.38 -9.70 6.27
CA ARG A 541 15.49 -9.19 7.65
C ARG A 541 15.00 -7.75 7.76
N CYS A 542 15.41 -6.90 6.83
CA CYS A 542 14.98 -5.50 6.79
C CYS A 542 13.46 -5.39 6.63
N ASP A 543 12.85 -6.15 5.72
CA ASP A 543 11.40 -6.18 5.55
C ASP A 543 10.65 -6.76 6.75
N LEU A 544 11.15 -7.84 7.34
CA LEU A 544 10.53 -8.43 8.53
C LEU A 544 10.61 -7.45 9.73
N THR A 545 11.69 -6.68 9.81
CA THR A 545 11.84 -5.62 10.81
C THR A 545 10.89 -4.47 10.53
N ALA A 546 10.82 -3.99 9.28
CA ALA A 546 9.88 -2.95 8.86
C ALA A 546 8.43 -3.34 9.10
N PHE A 547 8.06 -4.61 8.85
CA PHE A 547 6.75 -5.15 9.19
C PHE A 547 6.48 -5.06 10.71
N GLY A 548 7.45 -5.47 11.53
CA GLY A 548 7.31 -5.41 12.99
C GLY A 548 7.19 -3.99 13.53
N GLU A 549 7.96 -3.04 13.01
CA GLU A 549 7.83 -1.63 13.35
C GLU A 549 6.50 -1.06 12.86
N ALA A 550 6.01 -1.48 11.69
CA ALA A 550 4.70 -1.10 11.20
C ALA A 550 3.55 -1.61 12.11
N VAL A 551 3.66 -2.81 12.67
CA VAL A 551 2.71 -3.30 13.70
C VAL A 551 2.73 -2.43 14.96
N LYS A 552 3.91 -1.97 15.38
CA LYS A 552 4.06 -1.07 16.52
C LYS A 552 3.45 0.30 16.23
N LEU A 553 3.78 0.89 15.08
CA LEU A 553 3.27 2.18 14.62
C LEU A 553 1.74 2.20 14.45
N GLU A 554 1.14 1.10 13.98
CA GLU A 554 -0.33 0.95 13.91
C GLU A 554 -0.95 1.10 15.32
N ARG A 555 -0.36 0.47 16.34
CA ARG A 555 -0.83 0.58 17.74
C ARG A 555 -0.62 1.96 18.33
N GLU A 556 0.39 2.69 17.86
CA GLU A 556 0.67 4.08 18.23
C GLU A 556 -0.22 5.07 17.46
N GLY A 557 -1.06 4.59 16.55
CA GLY A 557 -2.04 5.40 15.83
C GLY A 557 -1.53 6.02 14.52
N VAL A 558 -0.46 5.49 13.93
CA VAL A 558 0.02 5.90 12.60
C VAL A 558 -0.77 5.15 11.52
N PRO A 559 -1.66 5.82 10.77
CA PRO A 559 -2.60 5.12 9.90
C PRO A 559 -1.97 4.36 8.73
N HIS A 560 -0.86 4.88 8.18
CA HIS A 560 -0.15 4.28 7.05
C HIS A 560 0.49 2.92 7.39
N ALA A 561 0.79 2.67 8.66
CA ALA A 561 1.59 1.52 9.08
C ALA A 561 0.88 0.18 8.82
N ARG A 562 -0.45 0.13 8.94
CA ARG A 562 -1.23 -1.06 8.57
C ARG A 562 -1.06 -1.43 7.09
N TYR A 563 -0.95 -0.43 6.22
CA TYR A 563 -0.76 -0.65 4.80
C TYR A 563 0.65 -1.11 4.45
N VAL A 564 1.67 -0.70 5.23
CA VAL A 564 3.05 -1.21 5.07
C VAL A 564 3.10 -2.72 5.29
N GLN A 565 2.38 -3.23 6.31
CA GLN A 565 2.28 -4.68 6.55
C GLN A 565 1.72 -5.42 5.33
N LEU A 566 0.65 -4.88 4.72
CA LEU A 566 0.03 -5.45 3.53
C LEU A 566 0.93 -5.35 2.29
N ALA A 567 1.64 -4.23 2.12
CA ALA A 567 2.54 -3.99 1.00
C ALA A 567 3.71 -4.98 1.00
N ILE A 568 4.40 -5.11 2.15
CA ILE A 568 5.48 -6.08 2.36
C ILE A 568 4.99 -7.49 2.04
N LEU A 569 3.85 -7.88 2.60
CA LEU A 569 3.26 -9.19 2.36
C LEU A 569 3.05 -9.44 0.86
N PHE A 570 2.34 -8.55 0.18
CA PHE A 570 1.94 -8.78 -1.20
C PHE A 570 3.12 -8.75 -2.17
N ASP A 571 4.10 -7.88 -1.97
CA ASP A 571 5.28 -7.88 -2.84
C ASP A 571 6.17 -9.10 -2.64
N ARG A 572 6.44 -9.47 -1.38
CA ARG A 572 7.20 -10.69 -1.07
C ARG A 572 6.46 -11.95 -1.53
N LEU A 573 5.13 -11.97 -1.50
CA LEU A 573 4.36 -13.14 -1.95
C LEU A 573 4.13 -13.18 -3.45
N PHE A 574 3.91 -12.05 -4.13
CA PHE A 574 3.38 -12.04 -5.49
C PHE A 574 4.31 -11.41 -6.53
N ARG A 575 5.03 -10.33 -6.22
CA ARG A 575 5.83 -9.59 -7.21
C ARG A 575 7.28 -10.03 -7.24
N PHE A 576 7.98 -10.01 -6.10
CA PHE A 576 9.41 -10.31 -6.03
C PHE A 576 9.75 -11.73 -6.50
N PRO A 577 9.01 -12.80 -6.13
CA PRO A 577 9.33 -14.15 -6.58
C PRO A 577 9.28 -14.35 -8.09
N ILE A 578 8.52 -13.53 -8.83
CA ILE A 578 8.26 -13.73 -10.26
C ILE A 578 8.85 -12.63 -11.15
N THR A 579 9.49 -11.61 -10.57
CA THR A 579 10.09 -10.49 -11.30
C THR A 579 11.54 -10.81 -11.69
N GLY A 580 11.92 -10.52 -12.94
CA GLY A 580 13.28 -10.67 -13.44
C GLY A 580 13.69 -12.10 -13.82
N ASP A 581 15.00 -12.29 -13.99
CA ASP A 581 15.60 -13.61 -14.21
C ASP A 581 15.63 -14.40 -12.88
N ARG A 582 15.72 -15.72 -12.98
CA ARG A 582 15.88 -16.66 -11.87
C ARG A 582 17.31 -16.74 -11.36
N VAL A 583 18.29 -16.36 -12.18
CA VAL A 583 19.71 -16.45 -11.86
C VAL A 583 20.04 -15.56 -10.66
N ARG A 584 20.31 -16.19 -9.51
CA ARG A 584 20.73 -15.55 -8.26
C ARG A 584 19.82 -14.41 -7.78
N ASN A 585 18.52 -14.53 -8.05
CA ASN A 585 17.50 -13.56 -7.65
C ASN A 585 17.24 -13.66 -6.14
N TYR A 586 17.87 -12.77 -5.37
CA TYR A 586 17.82 -12.77 -3.92
C TYR A 586 16.48 -12.29 -3.36
N ASP A 587 15.84 -11.28 -3.98
CA ASP A 587 14.53 -10.81 -3.55
C ASP A 587 13.45 -11.88 -3.71
N GLY A 588 13.49 -12.59 -4.83
CA GLY A 588 12.58 -13.69 -5.08
C GLY A 588 12.78 -14.86 -4.12
N LEU A 589 14.01 -15.13 -3.67
CA LEU A 589 14.27 -16.15 -2.64
C LEU A 589 13.70 -15.74 -1.28
N GLY A 590 13.83 -14.47 -0.89
CA GLY A 590 13.28 -13.95 0.37
C GLY A 590 11.75 -14.09 0.40
N GLY A 591 11.10 -13.80 -0.72
CA GLY A 591 9.66 -14.01 -0.89
C GLY A 591 9.23 -15.49 -0.79
N GLN A 592 9.98 -16.40 -1.42
CA GLN A 592 9.71 -17.84 -1.30
C GLN A 592 9.87 -18.36 0.12
N LEU A 593 10.86 -17.86 0.86
CA LEU A 593 11.09 -18.19 2.26
C LEU A 593 9.91 -17.76 3.12
N LEU A 594 9.47 -16.50 3.01
CA LEU A 594 8.29 -15.99 3.72
C LEU A 594 7.03 -16.80 3.39
N PHE A 595 6.75 -17.02 2.09
CA PHE A 595 5.58 -17.79 1.67
C PHE A 595 5.60 -19.21 2.24
N SER A 596 6.74 -19.92 2.12
CA SER A 596 6.87 -21.29 2.63
C SER A 596 6.69 -21.35 4.14
N TYR A 597 7.23 -20.37 4.87
CA TYR A 597 7.07 -20.26 6.32
C TYR A 597 5.60 -20.11 6.71
N LEU A 598 4.91 -19.12 6.14
CA LEU A 598 3.50 -18.86 6.44
C LEU A 598 2.62 -20.03 6.02
N HIS A 599 2.95 -20.69 4.90
CA HIS A 599 2.22 -21.86 4.41
C HIS A 599 2.33 -23.06 5.34
N ARG A 600 3.54 -23.40 5.80
CA ARG A 600 3.76 -24.51 6.73
C ARG A 600 3.11 -24.31 8.09
N ASN A 601 2.90 -23.06 8.48
CA ASN A 601 2.25 -22.67 9.72
C ASN A 601 0.74 -22.38 9.55
N ASP A 602 0.15 -22.80 8.43
CA ASP A 602 -1.30 -22.71 8.17
C ASP A 602 -1.84 -21.27 8.15
N VAL A 603 -0.97 -20.26 8.01
CA VAL A 603 -1.35 -18.84 7.92
C VAL A 603 -1.72 -18.50 6.47
N VAL A 604 -0.98 -19.04 5.50
CA VAL A 604 -1.32 -18.96 4.08
C VAL A 604 -1.70 -20.36 3.60
N ARG A 605 -2.87 -20.51 2.96
CA ARG A 605 -3.29 -21.82 2.42
C ARG A 605 -3.64 -21.71 0.95
N TRP A 606 -3.26 -22.74 0.20
CA TRP A 606 -3.65 -22.92 -1.20
C TRP A 606 -4.48 -24.20 -1.33
N THR A 607 -5.80 -24.03 -1.43
CA THR A 607 -6.77 -25.13 -1.48
C THR A 607 -7.79 -24.84 -2.58
N ASP A 608 -8.20 -25.86 -3.36
CA ASP A 608 -9.21 -25.72 -4.41
C ASP A 608 -8.95 -24.57 -5.41
N ASN A 609 -7.67 -24.36 -5.74
CA ASN A 609 -7.20 -23.24 -6.57
C ASN A 609 -7.57 -21.85 -6.03
N ARG A 610 -7.59 -21.71 -4.71
CA ARG A 610 -7.84 -20.46 -3.99
C ARG A 610 -6.75 -20.26 -2.94
N LEU A 611 -6.17 -19.06 -2.92
CA LEU A 611 -5.30 -18.62 -1.84
C LEU A 611 -6.15 -17.99 -0.73
N SER A 612 -5.92 -18.39 0.51
CA SER A 612 -6.51 -17.76 1.70
C SER A 612 -5.43 -17.38 2.70
N VAL A 613 -5.63 -16.26 3.39
CA VAL A 613 -4.76 -15.77 4.44
C VAL A 613 -5.55 -15.69 5.74
N ASP A 614 -4.97 -16.21 6.82
CA ASP A 614 -5.44 -16.01 8.18
C ASP A 614 -4.86 -14.67 8.70
N TRP A 615 -5.61 -13.59 8.51
CA TRP A 615 -5.17 -12.23 8.80
C TRP A 615 -4.84 -12.00 10.28
N ASP A 616 -5.56 -12.67 11.19
CA ASP A 616 -5.36 -12.54 12.63
C ASP A 616 -4.03 -13.16 13.09
N ARG A 617 -3.60 -14.25 12.42
CA ARG A 617 -2.34 -14.94 12.72
C ARG A 617 -1.15 -14.40 11.93
N LEU A 618 -1.37 -13.54 10.94
CA LEU A 618 -0.34 -13.05 10.04
C LEU A 618 0.82 -12.37 10.76
N ALA A 619 0.53 -11.35 11.58
CA ALA A 619 1.57 -10.58 12.26
C ALA A 619 2.42 -11.45 13.20
N GLY A 620 1.78 -12.41 13.90
CA GLY A 620 2.49 -13.40 14.72
C GLY A 620 3.42 -14.28 13.91
N GLY A 621 2.93 -14.85 12.79
CA GLY A 621 3.75 -15.70 11.91
C GLY A 621 4.93 -14.97 11.26
N VAL A 622 4.77 -13.69 10.90
CA VAL A 622 5.86 -12.85 10.41
C VAL A 622 6.89 -12.57 11.50
N ALA A 623 6.43 -12.28 12.73
CA ALA A 623 7.31 -12.07 13.88
C ALA A 623 8.10 -13.33 14.26
N ASP A 624 7.51 -14.52 14.14
CA ASP A 624 8.19 -15.79 14.41
C ASP A 624 9.34 -16.03 13.41
N LEU A 625 9.10 -15.83 12.10
CA LEU A 625 10.16 -15.91 11.08
C LEU A 625 11.25 -14.85 11.31
N ARG A 626 10.86 -13.63 11.68
CA ARG A 626 11.80 -12.57 12.06
C ARG A 626 12.72 -13.05 13.18
N GLY A 627 12.17 -13.68 14.21
CA GLY A 627 12.94 -14.22 15.32
C GLY A 627 13.96 -15.29 14.89
N GLU A 628 13.62 -16.14 13.91
CA GLU A 628 14.56 -17.13 13.36
C GLU A 628 15.72 -16.48 12.59
N VAL A 629 15.41 -15.46 11.78
CA VAL A 629 16.44 -14.69 11.03
C VAL A 629 17.31 -13.88 12.01
N GLU A 630 16.72 -13.18 12.97
CA GLU A 630 17.46 -12.44 14.00
C GLU A 630 18.35 -13.37 14.85
N LYS A 631 17.88 -14.59 15.16
CA LYS A 631 18.70 -15.58 15.85
C LYS A 631 19.87 -16.06 14.99
N LEU A 632 19.64 -16.35 13.70
CA LEU A 632 20.73 -16.66 12.77
C LEU A 632 21.79 -15.56 12.84
N TYR A 633 21.33 -14.32 12.90
CA TYR A 633 22.18 -13.15 12.92
C TYR A 633 22.96 -13.00 14.22
N ARG A 634 22.28 -13.03 15.36
CA ARG A 634 22.92 -12.98 16.68
C ARG A 634 23.97 -14.07 16.86
N ASP A 635 23.66 -15.30 16.45
CA ASP A 635 24.58 -16.43 16.54
C ASP A 635 25.82 -16.26 15.62
N GLY A 636 25.79 -15.32 14.67
CA GLY A 636 26.89 -15.08 13.73
C GLY A 636 28.17 -14.58 14.38
N ILE A 637 28.09 -13.91 15.55
CA ILE A 637 29.27 -13.44 16.30
C ILE A 637 30.18 -14.61 16.76
N ASP A 638 29.60 -15.78 16.98
CA ASP A 638 30.29 -16.98 17.46
C ASP A 638 30.70 -17.92 16.32
N ARG A 639 30.41 -17.58 15.05
CA ARG A 639 30.67 -18.43 13.89
C ARG A 639 31.84 -17.90 13.04
N SER A 640 32.64 -18.83 12.51
CA SER A 640 33.51 -18.48 11.38
C SER A 640 32.66 -18.12 10.15
N LYS A 641 33.21 -17.33 9.22
CA LYS A 641 32.49 -16.88 8.02
C LYS A 641 31.87 -18.05 7.23
N LEU A 642 32.62 -19.13 7.01
CA LEU A 642 32.11 -20.33 6.32
C LEU A 642 31.03 -21.05 7.13
N ALA A 643 31.20 -21.19 8.45
CA ALA A 643 30.20 -21.82 9.31
C ALA A 643 28.90 -21.01 9.33
N HIS A 644 28.98 -19.68 9.32
CA HIS A 644 27.83 -18.80 9.21
C HIS A 644 27.13 -18.95 7.85
N TRP A 645 27.87 -18.98 6.75
CA TRP A 645 27.30 -19.17 5.41
C TRP A 645 26.58 -20.52 5.27
N LEU A 646 27.10 -21.58 5.88
CA LEU A 646 26.46 -22.89 5.94
C LEU A 646 25.18 -22.85 6.80
N ALA A 647 25.21 -22.18 7.96
CA ALA A 647 24.02 -22.03 8.80
C ALA A 647 22.91 -21.24 8.10
N ALA A 648 23.28 -20.18 7.38
CA ALA A 648 22.35 -19.40 6.56
C ALA A 648 21.74 -20.24 5.43
N HIS A 649 22.55 -21.05 4.73
CA HIS A 649 22.05 -21.98 3.72
C HIS A 649 21.08 -23.00 4.34
N GLN A 650 21.42 -23.56 5.51
CA GLN A 650 20.56 -24.51 6.23
C GLN A 650 19.21 -23.90 6.65
N LEU A 651 19.19 -22.65 7.12
CA LEU A 651 17.95 -21.94 7.44
C LEU A 651 17.07 -21.85 6.19
N VAL A 652 17.61 -21.38 5.07
CA VAL A 652 16.85 -21.25 3.82
C VAL A 652 16.39 -22.62 3.33
N ALA A 653 17.28 -23.60 3.30
CA ALA A 653 17.02 -24.97 2.86
C ALA A 653 15.98 -25.70 3.72
N ALA A 654 15.83 -25.30 4.99
CA ALA A 654 14.77 -25.83 5.84
C ALA A 654 13.39 -25.49 5.27
N HIS A 655 13.21 -24.35 4.61
CA HIS A 655 11.93 -23.86 4.10
C HIS A 655 11.77 -23.91 2.58
N VAL A 656 12.83 -23.65 1.83
CA VAL A 656 12.86 -23.64 0.37
C VAL A 656 13.79 -24.75 -0.10
N GLU A 657 13.26 -25.72 -0.82
CA GLU A 657 14.05 -26.87 -1.25
C GLU A 657 15.21 -26.43 -2.16
N PRO A 658 16.47 -26.77 -1.84
CA PRO A 658 17.60 -26.47 -2.71
C PRO A 658 17.54 -27.31 -3.99
N ASN A 659 18.24 -26.85 -5.01
CA ASN A 659 18.38 -27.58 -6.27
C ASN A 659 18.94 -29.00 -5.99
N PRO A 660 18.39 -30.07 -6.60
CA PRO A 660 18.89 -31.43 -6.41
C PRO A 660 20.39 -31.60 -6.75
N ALA A 661 20.93 -30.74 -7.61
CA ALA A 661 22.35 -30.73 -7.98
C ALA A 661 23.24 -29.91 -7.03
N SER A 662 22.67 -29.26 -6.00
CA SER A 662 23.39 -28.39 -5.07
C SER A 662 24.56 -29.12 -4.40
N VAL A 663 25.74 -28.52 -4.50
CA VAL A 663 26.92 -28.94 -3.74
C VAL A 663 26.80 -28.48 -2.28
N TRP A 664 26.21 -27.32 -2.06
CA TRP A 664 25.99 -26.75 -0.72
C TRP A 664 25.07 -27.60 0.15
N ALA A 665 24.00 -28.15 -0.43
CA ALA A 665 23.06 -29.04 0.27
C ALA A 665 23.72 -30.34 0.75
N ARG A 666 24.87 -30.74 0.18
CA ARG A 666 25.65 -31.90 0.63
C ARG A 666 26.57 -31.59 1.82
N GLY A 667 26.65 -30.33 2.22
CA GLY A 667 27.41 -29.86 3.38
C GLY A 667 28.90 -29.61 3.10
N ALA A 668 29.62 -29.21 4.17
CA ALA A 668 30.99 -28.70 4.09
C ALA A 668 31.99 -29.64 3.40
N GLY A 669 31.82 -30.96 3.54
CA GLY A 669 32.73 -31.96 2.95
C GLY A 669 32.67 -32.04 1.42
N ALA A 670 31.63 -31.48 0.79
CA ALA A 670 31.50 -31.43 -0.67
C ALA A 670 31.97 -30.09 -1.27
N LEU A 671 32.19 -29.07 -0.44
CA LEU A 671 32.59 -27.73 -0.88
C LEU A 671 34.11 -27.63 -1.06
N PRO A 672 34.60 -26.84 -2.04
CA PRO A 672 36.03 -26.58 -2.23
C PRO A 672 36.56 -25.58 -1.19
N VAL A 673 36.58 -25.99 0.08
CA VAL A 673 36.86 -25.12 1.23
C VAL A 673 38.27 -24.54 1.23
N GLU A 674 39.24 -25.19 0.57
CA GLU A 674 40.61 -24.69 0.44
C GLU A 674 40.68 -23.40 -0.41
N GLY A 675 39.69 -23.16 -1.26
CA GLY A 675 39.59 -21.96 -2.12
C GLY A 675 38.66 -20.88 -1.58
N PHE A 676 38.30 -20.91 -0.29
CA PHE A 676 37.39 -19.95 0.33
C PHE A 676 37.98 -18.51 0.31
N PRO A 677 37.15 -17.46 0.02
CA PRO A 677 35.72 -17.52 -0.27
C PRO A 677 35.38 -17.82 -1.74
N LYS A 678 36.28 -17.51 -2.68
CA LYS A 678 35.97 -17.49 -4.12
C LYS A 678 35.45 -18.82 -4.67
N ALA A 679 36.19 -19.92 -4.46
CA ALA A 679 35.81 -21.23 -4.99
C ALA A 679 34.49 -21.74 -4.39
N VAL A 680 34.25 -21.40 -3.12
CA VAL A 680 33.02 -21.76 -2.40
C VAL A 680 31.81 -20.99 -2.95
N VAL A 681 31.96 -19.70 -3.27
CA VAL A 681 30.92 -18.93 -3.97
C VAL A 681 30.71 -19.43 -5.40
N ASP A 682 31.78 -19.85 -6.09
CA ASP A 682 31.68 -20.40 -7.45
C ASP A 682 30.99 -21.76 -7.51
N ALA A 683 30.90 -22.48 -6.39
CA ALA A 683 30.10 -23.70 -6.28
C ALA A 683 28.59 -23.44 -6.17
N VAL A 684 28.15 -22.19 -6.01
CA VAL A 684 26.73 -21.81 -5.97
C VAL A 684 26.14 -21.88 -7.37
N LEU A 685 25.07 -22.67 -7.53
CA LEU A 685 24.37 -22.76 -8.81
C LEU A 685 23.71 -21.42 -9.17
N PRO A 686 23.53 -21.12 -10.48
CA PRO A 686 22.73 -19.98 -10.91
C PRO A 686 21.33 -19.96 -10.27
N ASP A 687 20.70 -21.13 -10.17
CA ASP A 687 19.38 -21.34 -9.53
C ASP A 687 19.52 -22.37 -8.40
N GLU A 688 20.20 -21.96 -7.32
CA GLU A 688 20.47 -22.79 -6.13
C GLU A 688 19.19 -23.15 -5.37
N PHE A 689 18.18 -22.29 -5.41
CA PHE A 689 16.86 -22.46 -4.80
C PHE A 689 15.79 -22.21 -5.86
N PRO A 690 15.42 -23.26 -6.64
CA PRO A 690 14.48 -23.13 -7.75
C PRO A 690 13.09 -22.73 -7.27
N LEU A 691 12.27 -22.21 -8.18
CA LEU A 691 10.88 -21.90 -7.87
C LEU A 691 10.10 -23.15 -7.47
N SER A 692 9.27 -23.00 -6.43
CA SER A 692 8.24 -24.00 -6.13
C SER A 692 7.25 -24.17 -7.30
N MET A 693 6.54 -25.30 -7.34
CA MET A 693 5.49 -25.54 -8.34
C MET A 693 4.41 -24.44 -8.36
N PHE A 694 4.12 -23.84 -7.20
CA PHE A 694 3.21 -22.71 -7.09
C PHE A 694 3.75 -21.49 -7.84
N TYR A 695 5.01 -21.12 -7.59
CA TYR A 695 5.62 -19.94 -8.21
C TYR A 695 5.93 -20.11 -9.70
N GLU A 696 6.28 -21.33 -10.13
CA GLU A 696 6.37 -21.68 -11.54
C GLU A 696 5.06 -21.40 -12.29
N ALA A 697 3.92 -21.79 -11.70
CA ALA A 697 2.61 -21.52 -12.27
C ALA A 697 2.24 -20.04 -12.21
N LEU A 698 2.51 -19.36 -11.08
CA LEU A 698 2.21 -17.94 -10.90
C LEU A 698 2.99 -17.07 -11.89
N ARG A 699 4.30 -17.32 -12.05
CA ARG A 699 5.16 -16.61 -12.99
C ARG A 699 4.64 -16.71 -14.43
N ARG A 700 4.19 -17.90 -14.85
CA ARG A 700 3.61 -18.09 -16.20
C ARG A 700 2.31 -17.33 -16.39
N LYS A 701 1.48 -17.19 -15.34
CA LYS A 701 0.20 -16.50 -15.43
C LYS A 701 0.34 -14.97 -15.37
N LEU A 702 1.33 -14.47 -14.64
CA LEU A 702 1.50 -13.03 -14.38
C LEU A 702 2.69 -12.41 -15.13
N GLY A 703 3.44 -13.19 -15.93
CA GLY A 703 4.61 -12.70 -16.66
C GLY A 703 4.32 -11.45 -17.49
N ASP A 704 3.25 -11.48 -18.30
CA ASP A 704 2.83 -10.35 -19.13
C ASP A 704 2.46 -9.12 -18.29
N VAL A 705 1.85 -9.32 -17.11
CA VAL A 705 1.53 -8.21 -16.19
C VAL A 705 2.81 -7.58 -15.66
N VAL A 706 3.75 -8.39 -15.16
CA VAL A 706 5.05 -7.90 -14.68
C VAL A 706 5.81 -7.15 -15.77
N ASP A 707 5.85 -7.70 -16.99
CA ASP A 707 6.51 -7.06 -18.13
C ASP A 707 5.84 -5.74 -18.52
N SER A 708 4.50 -5.64 -18.41
CA SER A 708 3.78 -4.38 -18.65
C SER A 708 4.08 -3.27 -17.65
N THR A 709 4.74 -3.58 -16.53
CA THR A 709 5.10 -2.58 -15.52
C THR A 709 6.45 -1.89 -15.75
N LYS A 710 7.19 -2.26 -16.81
CA LYS A 710 8.43 -1.55 -17.18
C LYS A 710 8.09 -0.09 -17.52
N GLY A 711 8.89 0.84 -16.97
CA GLY A 711 8.68 2.27 -17.19
C GLY A 711 7.42 2.86 -16.55
N ILE A 712 6.64 2.07 -15.79
CA ILE A 712 5.41 2.57 -15.16
C ILE A 712 5.72 3.71 -14.18
N ARG A 713 4.80 4.68 -14.12
CA ARG A 713 4.77 5.81 -13.18
C ARG A 713 3.33 6.13 -12.80
N ALA A 714 3.15 6.94 -11.75
CA ALA A 714 1.83 7.32 -11.21
C ALA A 714 0.91 8.02 -12.21
#